data_AF-A0A8C3T9U2-F1
#
_entry.id   AF-A0A8C3T9U2-F1
#
_cell.length_a   1.000
_cell.length_b   1.000
_cell.length_c   1.000
_cell.angle_alpha   90.00
_cell.angle_beta   90.00
_cell.angle_gamma   90.00
#
_symmetry.space_group_name_H-M   'P 1'
#
loop_
_entity.id
_entity.type
_entity.pdbx_description
1 polymer ?
#
loop_
_entity_poly.entity_id
_entity_poly.type
_entity_poly.pdbx_seq_one_letter_code
_entity_poly.pdbx_strand_id
1 'polypeptide(L)'
;MTTLLLVFVCLRVITAAISVEVSDHGNTLSVSIPERSPLRVVLGSSLTIPCYFIDSLDHVTTAPYTPPLTPRIKWSRLSNGKEVVLLVATGGQVRINTEYTEVISLPNYPAIPTDATLEIKALRSNDTGIYRCEVMHGIEDSQDTIEIIVKGIVFHYRAISTRYTLDFETAKQACIQNSAVIATPEQLQAAYDDGFDQCDAGWLADQTVRYPMHHPREGCYGDKDEFPGVRTYGIRETDETYDVYCYAEEMQGEVFYATSPEKFTFQEAAEKCLSLGTRLATTGELYLAWKGGMDVCSAGWLADRSVRYPISKARPNCGGNLVGVRTVYLHVNQTGYPHPHSRYDAICYTDEDFLVPENFTIQTVTQTEVEIPLPHNVTEEEARGSIATLEPIDFTPTASEMDEGFTVTPDLFATGITAETAFTEAENVTEEGVTAVGVTPEEVTTSVLDTLFTSETILQVTAAPASGVVFHYRPATSRYSLTFTKAQQACLDNNAVIATPEQLQAAYQTGFHQCDAGWLRDQTVRYPIVTPRNQCVGDKDSSPGVRTYGMRPASEMYDVYCYIDRLKGEVFFATQADQFTLLEAQEYCESQNATLASVGQLHAAWKLGLDRCRAGWLADGSIRYPIVTPRPACGGDKPGVRTIYLHPNQTGFPDPLSRHHAFCFRGTDPLFRAICHSTQC
;
A
#
# COMPACT_ATOMS: atom_id res chain seq x y z
N MET A 1 49.07 -59.96 19.11
CA MET A 1 48.34 -58.67 19.10
C MET A 1 47.11 -58.83 18.22
N THR A 2 46.06 -59.44 18.76
CA THR A 2 44.95 -60.03 17.97
C THR A 2 43.62 -59.93 18.72
N THR A 3 43.44 -58.88 19.53
CA THR A 3 42.31 -58.72 20.46
C THR A 3 41.71 -57.30 20.49
N LEU A 4 42.10 -56.41 19.57
CA LEU A 4 41.57 -55.02 19.53
C LEU A 4 40.80 -54.65 18.25
N LEU A 5 40.80 -55.51 17.22
CA LEU A 5 40.18 -55.23 15.91
C LEU A 5 38.79 -55.83 15.70
N LEU A 6 38.28 -56.61 16.66
CA LEU A 6 36.96 -57.26 16.60
C LEU A 6 35.86 -56.49 17.36
N VAL A 7 36.21 -55.41 18.07
CA VAL A 7 35.24 -54.56 18.80
C VAL A 7 34.61 -53.48 17.90
N PHE A 8 35.32 -53.03 16.86
CA PHE A 8 34.86 -51.94 15.99
C PHE A 8 34.01 -52.38 14.77
N VAL A 9 33.84 -53.68 14.53
CA VAL A 9 33.09 -54.21 13.38
C VAL A 9 31.72 -54.79 13.77
N CYS A 10 31.52 -55.17 15.03
CA CYS A 10 30.22 -55.64 15.54
C CYS A 10 29.28 -54.53 16.03
N LEU A 11 29.70 -53.25 16.00
CA LEU A 11 28.84 -52.09 16.26
C LEU A 11 28.28 -51.44 14.97
N ARG A 12 28.28 -52.18 13.86
CA ARG A 12 27.61 -51.85 12.60
C ARG A 12 26.52 -52.87 12.31
N VAL A 13 25.53 -52.99 13.20
CA VAL A 13 24.16 -53.51 13.00
C VAL A 13 23.44 -53.38 14.36
N ILE A 14 22.21 -52.84 14.39
CA ILE A 14 21.40 -52.52 15.59
C ILE A 14 21.93 -51.34 16.44
N THR A 15 21.89 -50.13 15.88
CA THR A 15 21.38 -48.90 16.55
C THR A 15 20.97 -47.86 15.51
N ALA A 16 20.29 -48.31 14.45
CA ALA A 16 19.23 -47.50 13.89
C ALA A 16 18.08 -47.53 14.90
N ALA A 17 18.21 -46.73 15.96
CA ALA A 17 17.06 -46.26 16.71
C ALA A 17 16.31 -45.36 15.73
N ILE A 18 15.47 -46.00 14.91
CA ILE A 18 14.38 -45.30 14.24
C ILE A 18 13.65 -44.63 15.40
N SER A 19 13.67 -43.30 15.43
CA SER A 19 12.68 -42.54 16.17
C SER A 19 11.35 -42.81 15.48
N VAL A 20 10.80 -44.00 15.76
CA VAL A 20 9.37 -44.23 15.66
C VAL A 20 8.83 -43.28 16.72
N GLU A 21 8.47 -42.08 16.28
CA GLU A 21 7.55 -41.25 17.03
C GLU A 21 6.43 -42.18 17.46
N VAL A 22 6.28 -42.34 18.77
CA VAL A 22 5.18 -43.09 19.34
C VAL A 22 3.96 -42.30 18.91
N SER A 23 3.30 -42.76 17.84
CA SER A 23 2.08 -42.15 17.32
C SER A 23 1.12 -42.07 18.49
N ASP A 24 0.91 -40.86 18.97
CA ASP A 24 0.13 -40.65 20.18
C ASP A 24 -1.29 -41.17 19.94
N HIS A 25 -1.84 -41.84 20.94
CA HIS A 25 -3.10 -42.57 20.78
C HIS A 25 -4.28 -41.60 20.85
N GLY A 26 -4.52 -40.91 19.74
CA GLY A 26 -5.80 -40.24 19.45
C GLY A 26 -5.87 -38.77 19.85
N ASN A 27 -4.92 -37.93 19.41
CA ASN A 27 -5.18 -36.49 19.33
C ASN A 27 -6.35 -36.25 18.38
N THR A 28 -7.48 -35.85 18.93
CA THR A 28 -8.72 -35.68 18.16
C THR A 28 -8.68 -34.42 17.30
N LEU A 29 -7.87 -33.44 17.71
CA LEU A 29 -7.55 -32.20 17.02
C LEU A 29 -6.03 -32.14 16.75
N SER A 30 -5.64 -31.79 15.52
CA SER A 30 -4.23 -31.58 15.14
C SER A 30 -4.08 -30.34 14.26
N VAL A 31 -3.21 -29.42 14.65
CA VAL A 31 -2.82 -28.23 13.87
C VAL A 31 -1.50 -28.50 13.15
N SER A 32 -1.35 -27.98 11.92
CA SER A 32 -0.10 -28.05 11.17
C SER A 32 0.11 -26.80 10.28
N ILE A 33 1.34 -26.28 10.32
CA ILE A 33 1.90 -25.28 9.41
C ILE A 33 2.88 -26.03 8.49
N PRO A 34 2.51 -26.34 7.23
CA PRO A 34 3.31 -27.19 6.33
C PRO A 34 4.52 -26.46 5.70
N GLU A 35 5.15 -25.55 6.44
CA GLU A 35 6.26 -24.69 5.98
C GLU A 35 7.55 -24.93 6.76
N ARG A 36 8.70 -24.58 6.15
CA ARG A 36 10.00 -24.75 6.79
C ARG A 36 10.36 -23.55 7.65
N SER A 37 10.48 -23.77 8.96
CA SER A 37 11.04 -22.79 9.89
C SER A 37 12.58 -22.76 9.85
N PRO A 38 13.25 -21.59 9.88
CA PRO A 38 12.67 -20.25 9.78
C PRO A 38 12.35 -19.86 8.34
N LEU A 39 11.19 -19.23 8.14
CA LEU A 39 10.77 -18.67 6.87
C LEU A 39 11.35 -17.27 6.70
N ARG A 40 12.15 -17.08 5.63
CA ARG A 40 12.83 -15.82 5.32
C ARG A 40 12.03 -15.06 4.26
N VAL A 41 11.73 -13.79 4.54
CA VAL A 41 10.80 -12.99 3.73
C VAL A 41 11.34 -11.57 3.56
N VAL A 42 11.15 -10.95 2.40
CA VAL A 42 11.69 -9.61 2.13
C VAL A 42 10.82 -8.49 2.73
N LEU A 43 11.47 -7.43 3.21
CA LEU A 43 10.82 -6.20 3.70
C LEU A 43 9.80 -5.66 2.67
N GLY A 44 8.65 -5.16 3.16
CA GLY A 44 7.58 -4.57 2.35
C GLY A 44 6.70 -5.56 1.60
N SER A 45 7.05 -6.85 1.55
CA SER A 45 6.21 -7.86 0.90
C SER A 45 5.01 -8.30 1.76
N SER A 46 4.05 -8.99 1.14
CA SER A 46 2.98 -9.69 1.86
C SER A 46 3.36 -11.17 2.05
N LEU A 47 3.03 -11.72 3.21
CA LEU A 47 3.30 -13.09 3.61
C LEU A 47 1.98 -13.82 3.89
N THR A 48 1.89 -15.06 3.43
CA THR A 48 0.80 -15.98 3.75
C THR A 48 1.39 -17.17 4.49
N ILE A 49 0.97 -17.38 5.74
CA ILE A 49 1.40 -18.50 6.59
C ILE A 49 0.27 -19.53 6.59
N PRO A 50 0.40 -20.67 5.86
CA PRO A 50 -0.62 -21.70 5.86
C PRO A 50 -0.74 -22.31 7.24
N CYS A 51 -1.96 -22.42 7.76
CA CYS A 51 -2.25 -23.19 8.96
C CYS A 51 -3.53 -23.98 8.73
N TYR A 52 -3.43 -25.29 8.83
CA TYR A 52 -4.55 -26.21 8.68
C TYR A 52 -4.77 -26.96 9.97
N PHE A 53 -6.01 -27.29 10.29
CA PHE A 53 -6.30 -28.23 11.35
C PHE A 53 -7.22 -29.35 10.90
N ILE A 54 -6.92 -30.55 11.37
CA ILE A 54 -7.77 -31.74 11.22
C ILE A 54 -8.45 -31.95 12.58
N ASP A 55 -9.77 -32.01 12.52
CA ASP A 55 -10.64 -32.27 13.67
C ASP A 55 -11.45 -33.52 13.36
N SER A 56 -11.30 -34.52 14.24
CA SER A 56 -11.98 -35.81 14.14
C SER A 56 -13.17 -35.94 15.09
N LEU A 57 -13.57 -34.87 15.80
CA LEU A 57 -14.83 -34.79 16.55
C LEU A 57 -16.06 -34.64 15.63
N ASP A 58 -16.12 -35.42 14.55
CA ASP A 58 -17.33 -35.56 13.75
C ASP A 58 -18.42 -36.29 14.57
N HIS A 59 -19.36 -35.50 15.08
CA HIS A 59 -20.67 -35.95 15.60
C HIS A 59 -20.67 -36.84 16.86
N VAL A 60 -19.96 -36.46 17.92
CA VAL A 60 -20.41 -36.87 19.27
C VAL A 60 -21.63 -36.03 19.66
N THR A 61 -22.83 -36.57 19.44
CA THR A 61 -24.10 -35.94 19.88
C THR A 61 -24.22 -35.94 21.40
N THR A 62 -23.58 -34.99 22.08
CA THR A 62 -23.73 -34.76 23.52
C THR A 62 -25.09 -34.15 23.84
N ALA A 63 -26.05 -35.03 24.08
CA ALA A 63 -27.44 -34.75 24.48
C ALA A 63 -28.29 -33.95 23.46
N PRO A 64 -29.61 -34.21 23.40
CA PRO A 64 -30.51 -33.22 22.79
C PRO A 64 -30.40 -31.90 23.58
N TYR A 65 -30.52 -30.78 22.89
CA TYR A 65 -30.50 -29.39 23.41
C TYR A 65 -29.14 -28.71 23.66
N THR A 66 -27.99 -29.34 23.40
CA THR A 66 -26.68 -28.65 23.43
C THR A 66 -26.30 -28.14 22.02
N PRO A 67 -26.02 -26.84 21.81
CA PRO A 67 -25.52 -26.36 20.53
C PRO A 67 -24.11 -26.93 20.25
N PRO A 68 -23.77 -27.24 19.00
CA PRO A 68 -22.43 -27.73 18.66
C PRO A 68 -21.39 -26.66 19.01
N LEU A 69 -20.31 -27.10 19.65
CA LEU A 69 -19.15 -26.26 19.87
C LEU A 69 -18.53 -25.90 18.51
N THR A 70 -17.96 -24.70 18.41
CA THR A 70 -17.24 -24.28 17.20
C THR A 70 -15.76 -24.10 17.55
N PRO A 71 -14.83 -24.53 16.69
CA PRO A 71 -13.41 -24.30 16.91
C PRO A 71 -13.11 -22.81 17.11
N ARG A 72 -12.18 -22.54 18.03
CA ARG A 72 -11.62 -21.22 18.29
C ARG A 72 -10.18 -21.21 17.81
N ILE A 73 -9.93 -20.50 16.72
CA ILE A 73 -8.61 -20.25 16.16
C ILE A 73 -8.03 -19.00 16.86
N LYS A 74 -6.77 -19.05 17.28
CA LYS A 74 -5.99 -17.94 17.83
C LYS A 74 -4.66 -17.87 17.10
N TRP A 75 -4.34 -16.70 16.55
CA TRP A 75 -2.97 -16.40 16.12
C TRP A 75 -2.30 -15.47 17.11
N SER A 76 -1.06 -15.78 17.49
CA SER A 76 -0.23 -14.90 18.29
C SER A 76 1.21 -14.82 17.77
N ARG A 77 1.86 -13.69 18.04
CA ARG A 77 3.29 -13.47 17.80
C ARG A 77 4.02 -13.46 19.13
N LEU A 78 5.09 -14.22 19.23
CA LEU A 78 6.01 -14.22 20.35
C LEU A 78 7.29 -13.50 19.93
N SER A 79 7.58 -12.42 20.64
CA SER A 79 8.83 -11.66 20.50
C SER A 79 9.33 -11.27 21.88
N ASN A 80 10.61 -11.50 22.14
CA ASN A 80 11.31 -11.15 23.38
C ASN A 80 10.57 -11.59 24.67
N GLY A 81 10.01 -12.80 24.66
CA GLY A 81 9.32 -13.40 25.80
C GLY A 81 7.88 -12.90 26.05
N LYS A 82 7.37 -11.96 25.25
CA LYS A 82 5.98 -11.48 25.30
C LYS A 82 5.16 -12.12 24.18
N GLU A 83 4.01 -12.68 24.52
CA GLU A 83 2.98 -13.08 23.55
C GLU A 83 2.06 -11.88 23.24
N VAL A 84 1.89 -11.59 21.96
CA VAL A 84 0.91 -10.61 21.46
C VAL A 84 -0.11 -11.37 20.63
N VAL A 85 -1.38 -11.38 21.07
CA VAL A 85 -2.47 -11.96 20.29
C VAL A 85 -2.75 -11.05 19.10
N LEU A 86 -2.69 -11.63 17.91
CA LEU A 86 -2.89 -10.95 16.63
C LEU A 86 -4.37 -10.95 16.26
N LEU A 87 -5.00 -12.13 16.28
CA LEU A 87 -6.43 -12.29 16.04
C LEU A 87 -6.99 -13.56 16.71
N VAL A 88 -8.32 -13.59 16.85
CA VAL A 88 -9.10 -14.74 17.31
C VAL A 88 -10.30 -14.91 16.37
N ALA A 89 -10.52 -16.13 15.86
CA ALA A 89 -11.68 -16.46 15.03
C ALA A 89 -12.50 -17.60 15.63
N THR A 90 -13.83 -17.47 15.64
CA THR A 90 -14.77 -18.51 16.10
C THR A 90 -16.18 -18.22 15.58
N GLY A 91 -17.00 -19.27 15.37
CA GLY A 91 -18.40 -19.12 14.96
C GLY A 91 -18.63 -18.29 13.68
N GLY A 92 -17.66 -18.24 12.76
CA GLY A 92 -17.73 -17.43 11.54
C GLY A 92 -17.33 -15.97 11.69
N GLN A 93 -16.94 -15.54 12.90
CA GLN A 93 -16.47 -14.18 13.19
C GLN A 93 -14.96 -14.15 13.41
N VAL A 94 -14.28 -13.12 12.90
CA VAL A 94 -12.87 -12.84 13.16
C VAL A 94 -12.77 -11.54 13.96
N ARG A 95 -12.02 -11.57 15.06
CA ARG A 95 -11.67 -10.39 15.87
C ARG A 95 -10.17 -10.16 15.77
N ILE A 96 -9.78 -9.06 15.15
CA ILE A 96 -8.38 -8.66 14.96
C ILE A 96 -8.01 -7.67 16.07
N ASN A 97 -6.78 -7.76 16.58
CA ASN A 97 -6.22 -6.77 17.50
C ASN A 97 -6.15 -5.41 16.78
N THR A 98 -6.56 -4.33 17.46
CA THR A 98 -6.70 -3.00 16.88
C THR A 98 -5.43 -2.50 16.18
N GLU A 99 -4.25 -2.84 16.70
CA GLU A 99 -2.94 -2.51 16.12
C GLU A 99 -2.67 -3.14 14.74
N TYR A 100 -3.41 -4.20 14.37
CA TYR A 100 -3.17 -5.03 13.18
C TYR A 100 -4.37 -5.07 12.21
N THR A 101 -5.44 -4.33 12.48
CA THR A 101 -6.75 -4.41 11.78
C THR A 101 -6.67 -4.36 10.25
N GLU A 102 -5.79 -3.52 9.70
CA GLU A 102 -5.60 -3.33 8.25
C GLU A 102 -4.41 -4.14 7.68
N VAL A 103 -3.63 -4.78 8.57
CA VAL A 103 -2.33 -5.42 8.26
C VAL A 103 -2.50 -6.94 8.09
N ILE A 104 -3.37 -7.57 8.87
CA ILE A 104 -3.54 -9.03 8.87
C ILE A 104 -4.94 -9.48 8.50
N SER A 105 -5.07 -10.68 7.92
CA SER A 105 -6.37 -11.29 7.61
C SER A 105 -6.34 -12.82 7.69
N LEU A 106 -7.51 -13.45 7.75
CA LEU A 106 -7.68 -14.89 7.49
C LEU A 106 -8.39 -15.05 6.13
N PRO A 107 -7.68 -15.07 4.99
CA PRO A 107 -8.30 -14.93 3.66
C PRO A 107 -9.30 -16.04 3.31
N ASN A 108 -9.13 -17.24 3.89
CA ASN A 108 -9.97 -18.40 3.59
C ASN A 108 -11.06 -18.65 4.65
N TYR A 109 -11.04 -17.95 5.78
CA TYR A 109 -12.06 -18.07 6.84
C TYR A 109 -13.14 -17.00 6.67
N PRO A 110 -14.44 -17.31 6.82
CA PRO A 110 -15.03 -18.58 7.26
C PRO A 110 -15.42 -19.53 6.11
N ALA A 111 -15.02 -19.24 4.86
CA ALA A 111 -15.40 -20.06 3.70
C ALA A 111 -14.87 -21.50 3.77
N ILE A 112 -13.70 -21.70 4.37
CA ILE A 112 -13.10 -23.00 4.68
C ILE A 112 -12.77 -23.00 6.18
N PRO A 113 -13.65 -23.53 7.06
CA PRO A 113 -13.48 -23.41 8.52
C PRO A 113 -12.23 -24.07 9.10
N THR A 114 -11.69 -25.09 8.43
CA THR A 114 -10.45 -25.81 8.80
C THR A 114 -9.17 -25.15 8.29
N ASP A 115 -9.31 -24.07 7.52
CA ASP A 115 -8.21 -23.27 6.99
C ASP A 115 -8.05 -22.00 7.84
N ALA A 116 -7.05 -22.05 8.71
CA ALA A 116 -6.65 -20.99 9.62
C ALA A 116 -5.48 -20.16 9.06
N THR A 117 -5.20 -20.21 7.75
CA THR A 117 -4.11 -19.48 7.09
C THR A 117 -4.14 -18.00 7.44
N LEU A 118 -2.99 -17.46 7.87
CA LEU A 118 -2.80 -16.04 8.18
C LEU A 118 -2.16 -15.30 7.01
N GLU A 119 -2.77 -14.21 6.57
CA GLU A 119 -2.13 -13.22 5.68
C GLU A 119 -1.61 -12.04 6.52
N ILE A 120 -0.41 -11.56 6.19
CA ILE A 120 0.22 -10.37 6.75
C ILE A 120 0.69 -9.51 5.58
N LYS A 121 0.26 -8.25 5.51
CA LYS A 121 0.62 -7.31 4.43
C LYS A 121 1.74 -6.37 4.87
N ALA A 122 2.55 -5.93 3.90
CA ALA A 122 3.60 -4.92 4.07
C ALA A 122 4.51 -5.16 5.29
N LEU A 123 5.17 -6.33 5.33
CA LEU A 123 6.05 -6.75 6.42
C LEU A 123 7.12 -5.71 6.76
N ARG A 124 7.25 -5.38 8.04
CA ARG A 124 8.27 -4.48 8.60
C ARG A 124 9.37 -5.28 9.31
N SER A 125 10.51 -4.65 9.63
CA SER A 125 11.60 -5.33 10.33
C SER A 125 11.16 -5.84 11.72
N ASN A 126 10.32 -5.07 12.41
CA ASN A 126 9.72 -5.43 13.71
C ASN A 126 8.67 -6.55 13.65
N ASP A 127 8.34 -7.06 12.45
CA ASP A 127 7.46 -8.23 12.29
C ASP A 127 8.23 -9.57 12.29
N THR A 128 9.54 -9.54 12.50
CA THR A 128 10.37 -10.71 12.83
C THR A 128 9.97 -11.31 14.19
N GLY A 129 9.78 -12.63 14.26
CA GLY A 129 9.41 -13.33 15.50
C GLY A 129 8.82 -14.72 15.26
N ILE A 130 8.40 -15.38 16.35
CA ILE A 130 7.76 -16.71 16.28
C ILE A 130 6.24 -16.52 16.23
N TYR A 131 5.61 -16.98 15.16
CA TYR A 131 4.17 -16.97 14.97
C TYR A 131 3.58 -18.32 15.39
N ARG A 132 2.46 -18.29 16.09
CA ARG A 132 1.77 -19.45 16.66
C ARG A 132 0.34 -19.50 16.15
N CYS A 133 -0.01 -20.61 15.50
CA CYS A 133 -1.39 -20.96 15.19
C CYS A 133 -1.87 -21.93 16.27
N GLU A 134 -2.89 -21.55 17.05
CA GLU A 134 -3.47 -22.37 18.12
C GLU A 134 -4.97 -22.54 17.84
N VAL A 135 -5.45 -23.78 17.93
CA VAL A 135 -6.87 -24.11 17.75
C VAL A 135 -7.35 -24.85 18.99
N MET A 136 -8.47 -24.40 19.54
CA MET A 136 -9.17 -25.05 20.65
C MET A 136 -10.54 -25.52 20.18
N HIS A 137 -10.89 -26.78 20.45
CA HIS A 137 -12.25 -27.29 20.29
C HIS A 137 -12.71 -28.01 21.57
N GLY A 138 -13.57 -27.33 22.34
CA GLY A 138 -14.05 -27.84 23.63
C GLY A 138 -12.95 -27.86 24.69
N ILE A 139 -12.44 -29.05 25.01
CA ILE A 139 -11.33 -29.27 25.94
C ILE A 139 -10.03 -29.68 25.24
N GLU A 140 -10.07 -29.90 23.93
CA GLU A 140 -8.93 -30.31 23.12
C GLU A 140 -8.28 -29.06 22.52
N ASP A 141 -6.97 -28.92 22.71
CA ASP A 141 -6.16 -27.85 22.14
C ASP A 141 -4.98 -28.41 21.36
N SER A 142 -4.65 -27.77 20.24
CA SER A 142 -3.50 -28.11 19.42
C SER A 142 -2.92 -26.84 18.81
N GLN A 143 -1.63 -26.85 18.51
CA GLN A 143 -0.91 -25.69 18.00
C GLN A 143 0.29 -26.09 17.16
N ASP A 144 0.70 -25.19 16.27
CA ASP A 144 1.96 -25.26 15.56
C ASP A 144 2.62 -23.87 15.48
N THR A 145 3.93 -23.81 15.26
CA THR A 145 4.72 -22.57 15.27
C THR A 145 5.71 -22.45 14.13
N ILE A 146 5.91 -21.23 13.65
CA ILE A 146 6.90 -20.90 12.62
C ILE A 146 7.66 -19.63 12.99
N GLU A 147 8.99 -19.65 12.81
CA GLU A 147 9.82 -18.45 12.95
C GLU A 147 9.85 -17.69 11.62
N ILE A 148 9.51 -16.40 11.66
CA ILE A 148 9.54 -15.50 10.51
C ILE A 148 10.70 -14.52 10.68
N ILE A 149 11.54 -14.39 9.65
CA ILE A 149 12.69 -13.47 9.63
C ILE A 149 12.56 -12.49 8.46
N VAL A 150 12.36 -11.20 8.76
CA VAL A 150 12.19 -10.15 7.75
C VAL A 150 13.55 -9.59 7.30
N LYS A 151 13.93 -9.92 6.06
CA LYS A 151 15.23 -9.67 5.46
C LYS A 151 15.34 -8.30 4.81
N GLY A 152 16.60 -7.87 4.70
CA GLY A 152 17.04 -6.67 4.02
C GLY A 152 16.73 -5.34 4.69
N ILE A 153 17.23 -4.29 4.05
CA ILE A 153 17.23 -2.91 4.55
C ILE A 153 17.24 -1.93 3.38
N VAL A 154 16.44 -0.85 3.48
CA VAL A 154 16.51 0.29 2.56
C VAL A 154 17.51 1.32 3.09
N PHE A 155 18.33 1.87 2.21
CA PHE A 155 19.22 2.99 2.50
C PHE A 155 19.20 4.04 1.38
N HIS A 156 19.51 5.28 1.74
CA HIS A 156 19.70 6.38 0.79
C HIS A 156 21.14 6.37 0.24
N TYR A 157 21.29 6.62 -1.06
CA TYR A 157 22.58 6.69 -1.73
C TYR A 157 22.69 7.95 -2.60
N ARG A 158 23.80 8.67 -2.43
CA ARG A 158 24.20 9.87 -3.18
C ARG A 158 25.61 9.69 -3.72
N ALA A 159 25.84 10.07 -4.97
CA ALA A 159 27.15 10.00 -5.61
C ALA A 159 28.17 11.03 -5.07
N ILE A 160 29.45 10.78 -5.38
CA ILE A 160 30.62 11.46 -4.80
C ILE A 160 30.64 12.99 -5.01
N SER A 161 30.11 13.49 -6.13
CA SER A 161 30.33 14.88 -6.59
C SER A 161 29.37 15.89 -5.95
N THR A 162 28.08 15.84 -6.28
CA THR A 162 27.05 16.81 -5.89
C THR A 162 25.70 16.12 -5.72
N ARG A 163 24.79 16.77 -4.98
CA ARG A 163 23.39 16.32 -4.79
C ARG A 163 22.68 16.13 -6.13
N TYR A 164 21.84 15.10 -6.24
CA TYR A 164 20.94 14.87 -7.38
C TYR A 164 21.66 14.74 -8.73
N THR A 165 22.55 13.76 -8.83
CA THR A 165 23.42 13.53 -10.00
C THR A 165 23.19 12.20 -10.72
N LEU A 166 22.27 11.36 -10.25
CA LEU A 166 21.98 10.05 -10.83
C LEU A 166 20.72 10.12 -11.69
N ASP A 167 20.88 9.85 -12.99
CA ASP A 167 19.75 9.49 -13.85
C ASP A 167 19.20 8.09 -13.48
N PHE A 168 18.05 7.70 -14.02
CA PHE A 168 17.37 6.47 -13.57
C PHE A 168 18.18 5.18 -13.81
N GLU A 169 19.01 5.13 -14.85
CA GLU A 169 19.82 3.94 -15.13
C GLU A 169 21.10 3.94 -14.29
N THR A 170 21.78 5.09 -14.19
CA THR A 170 22.94 5.28 -13.32
C THR A 170 22.59 5.03 -11.85
N ALA A 171 21.37 5.38 -11.42
CA ALA A 171 20.82 5.07 -10.09
C ALA A 171 20.75 3.56 -9.81
N LYS A 172 20.25 2.76 -10.76
CA LYS A 172 20.23 1.28 -10.63
C LYS A 172 21.64 0.72 -10.54
N GLN A 173 22.54 1.16 -11.42
CA GLN A 173 23.93 0.70 -11.44
C GLN A 173 24.66 1.07 -10.14
N ALA A 174 24.38 2.24 -9.56
CA ALA A 174 24.93 2.67 -8.27
C ALA A 174 24.50 1.75 -7.10
N CYS A 175 23.24 1.29 -7.07
CA CYS A 175 22.81 0.28 -6.10
C CYS A 175 23.52 -1.06 -6.30
N ILE A 176 23.61 -1.55 -7.55
CA ILE A 176 24.26 -2.82 -7.89
C ILE A 176 25.75 -2.81 -7.47
N GLN A 177 26.46 -1.70 -7.72
CA GLN A 177 27.84 -1.50 -7.29
C GLN A 177 28.02 -1.45 -5.76
N ASN A 178 26.94 -1.28 -5.00
CA ASN A 178 26.92 -1.22 -3.55
C ASN A 178 26.26 -2.45 -2.90
N SER A 179 26.30 -3.61 -3.56
CA SER A 179 25.71 -4.89 -3.11
C SER A 179 24.21 -4.78 -2.79
N ALA A 180 23.47 -4.05 -3.62
CA ALA A 180 22.05 -3.77 -3.44
C ALA A 180 21.29 -3.70 -4.78
N VAL A 181 19.97 -3.66 -4.74
CA VAL A 181 19.10 -3.32 -5.89
C VAL A 181 18.41 -1.98 -5.65
N ILE A 182 17.81 -1.37 -6.66
CA ILE A 182 16.97 -0.18 -6.44
C ILE A 182 15.71 -0.57 -5.63
N ALA A 183 15.38 0.20 -4.60
CA ALA A 183 14.29 -0.12 -3.69
C ALA A 183 12.92 0.02 -4.36
N THR A 184 11.97 -0.82 -3.95
CA THR A 184 10.55 -0.71 -4.35
C THR A 184 9.82 0.33 -3.49
N PRO A 185 8.69 0.89 -3.97
CA PRO A 185 7.79 1.71 -3.16
C PRO A 185 7.37 1.05 -1.84
N GLU A 186 7.08 -0.23 -1.86
CA GLU A 186 6.62 -1.02 -0.72
C GLU A 186 7.74 -1.19 0.31
N GLN A 187 8.98 -1.41 -0.13
CA GLN A 187 10.16 -1.41 0.73
C GLN A 187 10.43 -0.04 1.35
N LEU A 188 10.32 1.05 0.58
CA LEU A 188 10.50 2.40 1.14
C LEU A 188 9.40 2.75 2.15
N GLN A 189 8.16 2.33 1.89
CA GLN A 189 7.03 2.51 2.82
C GLN A 189 7.25 1.71 4.11
N ALA A 190 7.60 0.42 4.02
CA ALA A 190 7.91 -0.38 5.21
C ALA A 190 9.13 0.14 5.99
N ALA A 191 10.16 0.65 5.31
CA ALA A 191 11.29 1.31 5.96
C ALA A 191 10.86 2.60 6.68
N TYR A 192 10.00 3.41 6.05
CA TYR A 192 9.38 4.56 6.72
C TYR A 192 8.59 4.09 7.96
N ASP A 193 7.75 3.08 7.85
CA ASP A 193 6.95 2.58 8.99
C ASP A 193 7.80 1.92 10.11
N ASP A 194 9.04 1.49 9.81
CA ASP A 194 10.07 1.10 10.79
C ASP A 194 10.76 2.31 11.46
N GLY A 195 10.62 3.53 10.93
CA GLY A 195 11.24 4.76 11.46
C GLY A 195 12.30 5.41 10.56
N PHE A 196 12.29 5.17 9.24
CA PHE A 196 13.19 5.84 8.30
C PHE A 196 12.65 7.22 7.89
N ASP A 197 13.39 8.29 8.20
CA ASP A 197 13.11 9.67 7.77
C ASP A 197 14.33 10.18 6.96
N GLN A 198 14.10 10.84 5.82
CA GLN A 198 15.11 11.42 4.94
C GLN A 198 14.51 12.48 3.99
N CYS A 199 15.06 13.69 3.98
CA CYS A 199 14.65 14.81 3.12
C CYS A 199 15.54 14.92 1.87
N ASP A 200 15.61 13.83 1.10
CA ASP A 200 16.38 13.79 -0.14
C ASP A 200 15.65 12.95 -1.19
N ALA A 201 15.26 13.60 -2.29
CA ALA A 201 14.50 12.97 -3.36
C ALA A 201 15.32 11.89 -4.07
N GLY A 202 14.83 10.65 -4.08
CA GLY A 202 15.53 9.51 -4.67
C GLY A 202 14.65 8.66 -5.58
N TRP A 203 15.27 8.10 -6.62
CA TRP A 203 14.66 7.11 -7.52
C TRP A 203 14.24 5.83 -6.80
N LEU A 204 13.15 5.22 -7.27
CA LEU A 204 12.65 3.89 -6.91
C LEU A 204 12.43 3.00 -8.15
N ALA A 205 12.26 1.71 -7.91
CA ALA A 205 12.12 0.67 -8.95
C ALA A 205 10.96 0.90 -9.94
N ASP A 206 9.90 1.61 -9.53
CA ASP A 206 8.72 1.95 -10.33
C ASP A 206 8.89 3.23 -11.18
N GLN A 207 10.12 3.75 -11.31
CA GLN A 207 10.45 5.02 -11.96
C GLN A 207 9.79 6.24 -11.28
N THR A 208 9.29 6.10 -10.05
CA THR A 208 8.91 7.26 -9.24
C THR A 208 10.09 7.82 -8.47
N VAL A 209 10.00 9.10 -8.14
CA VAL A 209 10.92 9.75 -7.20
C VAL A 209 10.16 10.05 -5.92
N ARG A 210 10.69 9.56 -4.79
CA ARG A 210 10.05 9.64 -3.48
C ARG A 210 11.06 10.02 -2.40
N TYR A 211 10.58 10.32 -1.20
CA TYR A 211 11.39 10.42 0.02
C TYR A 211 10.51 10.27 1.28
N PRO A 212 10.94 9.53 2.31
CA PRO A 212 10.17 9.29 3.53
C PRO A 212 10.42 10.42 4.55
N MET A 213 9.40 10.99 5.21
CA MET A 213 9.66 11.95 6.29
C MET A 213 8.59 11.92 7.39
N HIS A 214 9.02 11.61 8.62
CA HIS A 214 8.22 11.55 9.84
C HIS A 214 8.02 12.92 10.48
N HIS A 215 9.05 13.76 10.46
CA HIS A 215 8.99 15.10 11.02
C HIS A 215 9.08 16.14 9.90
N PRO A 216 7.95 16.77 9.50
CA PRO A 216 7.94 17.82 8.48
C PRO A 216 8.90 18.97 8.79
N ARG A 217 9.65 19.40 7.77
CA ARG A 217 10.73 20.39 7.88
C ARG A 217 10.63 21.42 6.75
N GLU A 218 11.12 22.62 7.02
CA GLU A 218 11.23 23.68 6.01
C GLU A 218 12.14 23.23 4.85
N GLY A 219 11.67 23.42 3.61
CA GLY A 219 12.35 22.97 2.40
C GLY A 219 12.09 21.50 2.02
N CYS A 220 11.29 20.76 2.79
CA CYS A 220 11.04 19.32 2.61
C CYS A 220 9.57 18.97 2.30
N TYR A 221 8.77 19.94 1.84
CA TYR A 221 7.31 19.82 1.79
C TYR A 221 6.78 18.76 0.80
N GLY A 222 7.27 18.71 -0.44
CA GLY A 222 6.84 17.71 -1.43
C GLY A 222 5.34 17.80 -1.76
N ASP A 223 4.64 16.66 -1.80
CA ASP A 223 3.19 16.55 -1.94
C ASP A 223 2.44 16.52 -0.58
N LYS A 224 3.16 16.65 0.54
CA LYS A 224 2.63 16.55 1.91
C LYS A 224 3.23 17.65 2.77
N ASP A 225 2.65 18.84 2.78
CA ASP A 225 3.23 20.03 3.45
C ASP A 225 3.61 19.78 4.93
N GLU A 226 2.65 19.84 5.84
CA GLU A 226 2.85 19.71 7.29
C GLU A 226 2.50 18.29 7.80
N PHE A 227 2.38 17.30 6.91
CA PHE A 227 1.94 15.94 7.25
C PHE A 227 3.08 14.92 7.16
N PRO A 228 3.20 13.98 8.09
CA PRO A 228 4.16 12.87 7.97
C PRO A 228 3.81 11.94 6.80
N GLY A 229 4.80 11.22 6.29
CA GLY A 229 4.61 10.19 5.26
C GLY A 229 5.70 10.15 4.20
N VAL A 230 5.65 9.09 3.38
CA VAL A 230 6.40 9.03 2.12
C VAL A 230 5.82 10.02 1.12
N ARG A 231 6.67 10.98 0.72
CA ARG A 231 6.39 11.99 -0.30
C ARG A 231 6.74 11.48 -1.69
N THR A 232 6.10 12.01 -2.71
CA THR A 232 6.29 11.59 -4.10
C THR A 232 6.20 12.75 -5.09
N TYR A 233 7.10 12.77 -6.08
CA TYR A 233 6.99 13.60 -7.28
C TYR A 233 6.30 12.85 -8.43
N GLY A 234 5.80 11.64 -8.19
CA GLY A 234 5.27 10.73 -9.20
C GLY A 234 6.37 10.14 -10.10
N ILE A 235 5.96 9.63 -11.26
CA ILE A 235 6.86 9.13 -12.30
C ILE A 235 7.58 10.33 -12.94
N ARG A 236 8.89 10.24 -13.11
CA ARG A 236 9.75 11.28 -13.71
C ARG A 236 10.39 10.79 -15.01
N GLU A 237 10.83 11.70 -15.87
CA GLU A 237 11.54 11.31 -17.10
C GLU A 237 12.92 10.72 -16.75
N THR A 238 13.35 9.67 -17.44
CA THR A 238 14.50 8.86 -17.00
C THR A 238 15.86 9.56 -17.07
N ASP A 239 15.94 10.68 -17.79
CA ASP A 239 17.11 11.54 -17.95
C ASP A 239 17.20 12.67 -16.90
N GLU A 240 16.17 12.85 -16.07
CA GLU A 240 16.23 13.71 -14.90
C GLU A 240 17.18 13.15 -13.83
N THR A 241 17.82 14.01 -13.04
CA THR A 241 18.81 13.59 -12.05
C THR A 241 18.33 13.77 -10.62
N TYR A 242 18.46 12.70 -9.83
CA TYR A 242 18.08 12.62 -8.42
C TYR A 242 19.14 11.83 -7.63
N ASP A 243 18.88 11.55 -6.36
CA ASP A 243 19.61 10.53 -5.61
C ASP A 243 18.92 9.16 -5.83
N VAL A 244 19.23 8.12 -5.06
CA VAL A 244 18.53 6.81 -5.16
C VAL A 244 18.33 6.17 -3.80
N TYR A 245 17.24 5.42 -3.64
CA TYR A 245 17.08 4.49 -2.53
C TYR A 245 17.42 3.08 -2.98
N CYS A 246 18.33 2.43 -2.27
CA CYS A 246 18.78 1.08 -2.54
C CYS A 246 18.27 0.13 -1.46
N TYR A 247 18.00 -1.11 -1.83
CA TYR A 247 17.63 -2.21 -0.93
C TYR A 247 18.71 -3.30 -0.98
N ALA A 248 19.37 -3.55 0.15
CA ALA A 248 20.26 -4.70 0.32
C ALA A 248 19.49 -5.80 1.05
N GLU A 249 19.45 -7.02 0.52
CA GLU A 249 18.56 -8.10 1.00
C GLU A 249 19.21 -8.99 2.07
N GLU A 250 20.35 -9.60 1.74
CA GLU A 250 21.13 -10.47 2.62
C GLU A 250 22.61 -10.42 2.17
N MET A 251 23.53 -10.68 3.09
CA MET A 251 24.95 -10.88 2.83
C MET A 251 25.36 -12.23 3.42
N GLN A 252 26.26 -12.95 2.75
CA GLN A 252 26.74 -14.26 3.19
C GLN A 252 27.93 -14.14 4.15
N GLY A 253 28.76 -13.12 3.93
CA GLY A 253 30.01 -12.88 4.64
C GLY A 253 29.90 -11.92 5.82
N GLU A 254 31.06 -11.59 6.41
CA GLU A 254 31.13 -10.70 7.57
C GLU A 254 31.84 -9.39 7.24
N VAL A 255 31.28 -8.28 7.70
CA VAL A 255 31.95 -6.97 7.72
C VAL A 255 32.76 -6.85 9.01
N PHE A 256 33.96 -6.29 8.94
CA PHE A 256 34.80 -6.02 10.10
C PHE A 256 35.72 -4.81 9.88
N TYR A 257 36.23 -4.25 10.98
CA TYR A 257 37.15 -3.09 10.93
C TYR A 257 38.61 -3.54 10.99
N ALA A 258 39.43 -3.02 10.09
CA ALA A 258 40.88 -3.03 10.21
C ALA A 258 41.36 -1.62 10.60
N THR A 259 42.04 -1.52 11.72
CA THR A 259 42.43 -0.24 12.35
C THR A 259 43.96 -0.09 12.46
N SER A 260 44.43 1.15 12.62
CA SER A 260 45.83 1.52 12.80
C SER A 260 45.94 2.80 13.62
N PRO A 261 46.99 3.00 14.45
CA PRO A 261 47.23 4.28 15.14
C PRO A 261 47.36 5.47 14.19
N GLU A 262 47.95 5.27 13.01
CA GLU A 262 48.07 6.31 11.97
C GLU A 262 46.87 6.33 11.00
N LYS A 263 45.89 5.44 11.19
CA LYS A 263 44.78 5.19 10.25
C LYS A 263 45.30 4.93 8.81
N PHE A 264 44.43 4.93 7.81
CA PHE A 264 44.75 4.60 6.42
C PHE A 264 44.22 5.64 5.43
N THR A 265 45.00 5.96 4.40
CA THR A 265 44.46 6.58 3.17
C THR A 265 43.54 5.59 2.43
N PHE A 266 42.73 6.05 1.47
CA PHE A 266 41.83 5.15 0.74
C PHE A 266 42.58 3.98 0.06
N GLN A 267 43.76 4.26 -0.51
CA GLN A 267 44.58 3.21 -1.14
C GLN A 267 45.18 2.27 -0.09
N GLU A 268 45.75 2.80 1.00
CA GLU A 268 46.28 1.99 2.10
C GLU A 268 45.19 1.10 2.73
N ALA A 269 43.95 1.59 2.81
CA ALA A 269 42.80 0.84 3.34
C ALA A 269 42.42 -0.34 2.43
N ALA A 270 42.40 -0.12 1.11
CA ALA A 270 42.16 -1.18 0.13
C ALA A 270 43.28 -2.24 0.16
N GLU A 271 44.54 -1.80 0.19
CA GLU A 271 45.71 -2.68 0.34
C GLU A 271 45.68 -3.44 1.67
N LYS A 272 45.18 -2.80 2.75
CA LYS A 272 45.06 -3.43 4.07
C LYS A 272 44.03 -4.55 4.07
N CYS A 273 42.83 -4.36 3.55
CA CYS A 273 41.86 -5.46 3.42
C CYS A 273 42.41 -6.58 2.52
N LEU A 274 43.02 -6.22 1.38
CA LEU A 274 43.62 -7.20 0.47
C LEU A 274 44.72 -8.04 1.15
N SER A 275 45.53 -7.44 2.03
CA SER A 275 46.54 -8.15 2.84
C SER A 275 45.98 -9.16 3.84
N LEU A 276 44.70 -9.04 4.17
CA LEU A 276 43.96 -9.96 5.06
C LEU A 276 43.20 -11.03 4.27
N GLY A 277 43.32 -11.06 2.94
CA GLY A 277 42.55 -11.95 2.06
C GLY A 277 41.12 -11.48 1.82
N THR A 278 40.84 -10.19 2.03
CA THR A 278 39.50 -9.59 1.96
C THR A 278 39.46 -8.38 1.05
N ARG A 279 38.29 -7.75 0.89
CA ARG A 279 38.10 -6.49 0.14
C ARG A 279 37.53 -5.41 1.03
N LEU A 280 37.54 -4.16 0.58
CA LEU A 280 36.71 -3.12 1.20
C LEU A 280 35.23 -3.53 1.10
N ALA A 281 34.48 -3.33 2.17
CA ALA A 281 33.04 -3.53 2.17
C ALA A 281 32.35 -2.49 1.27
N THR A 282 31.19 -2.87 0.72
CA THR A 282 30.30 -1.93 0.04
C THR A 282 29.36 -1.22 1.01
N THR A 283 28.64 -0.20 0.53
CA THR A 283 27.64 0.48 1.36
C THR A 283 26.54 -0.48 1.84
N GLY A 284 25.99 -1.32 0.96
CA GLY A 284 24.91 -2.26 1.33
C GLY A 284 25.37 -3.30 2.35
N GLU A 285 26.59 -3.82 2.23
CA GLU A 285 27.20 -4.72 3.21
C GLU A 285 27.31 -4.06 4.60
N LEU A 286 27.73 -2.78 4.66
CA LEU A 286 27.76 -2.05 5.94
C LEU A 286 26.36 -1.83 6.55
N TYR A 287 25.34 -1.54 5.73
CA TYR A 287 23.95 -1.41 6.22
C TYR A 287 23.39 -2.75 6.73
N LEU A 288 23.72 -3.86 6.08
CA LEU A 288 23.34 -5.20 6.54
C LEU A 288 24.05 -5.57 7.84
N ALA A 289 25.36 -5.29 7.96
CA ALA A 289 26.11 -5.48 9.19
C ALA A 289 25.56 -4.62 10.35
N TRP A 290 25.19 -3.37 10.07
CA TRP A 290 24.51 -2.48 11.03
C TRP A 290 23.13 -3.02 11.46
N LYS A 291 22.30 -3.51 10.53
CA LYS A 291 21.03 -4.19 10.87
C LYS A 291 21.26 -5.47 11.68
N GLY A 292 22.41 -6.13 11.50
CA GLY A 292 22.90 -7.24 12.34
C GLY A 292 23.43 -6.83 13.73
N GLY A 293 23.43 -5.53 14.07
CA GLY A 293 23.85 -5.01 15.37
C GLY A 293 25.28 -4.48 15.45
N MET A 294 25.97 -4.28 14.32
CA MET A 294 27.30 -3.68 14.30
C MET A 294 27.27 -2.22 14.80
N ASP A 295 28.03 -1.94 15.85
CA ASP A 295 28.14 -0.64 16.48
C ASP A 295 29.61 -0.24 16.65
N VAL A 296 30.10 0.69 15.82
CA VAL A 296 31.51 1.10 15.81
C VAL A 296 31.63 2.61 15.68
N CYS A 297 32.11 3.26 16.74
CA CYS A 297 32.41 4.70 16.74
C CYS A 297 33.76 5.01 16.06
N SER A 298 33.90 4.65 14.78
CA SER A 298 35.01 5.14 13.95
C SER A 298 34.64 5.15 12.49
N ALA A 299 34.95 6.29 11.87
CA ALA A 299 34.84 6.50 10.44
C ALA A 299 35.87 5.63 9.69
N GLY A 300 35.40 4.86 8.72
CA GLY A 300 36.25 4.01 7.87
C GLY A 300 35.86 4.07 6.40
N TRP A 301 36.84 3.77 5.53
CA TRP A 301 36.68 3.73 4.08
C TRP A 301 35.83 2.55 3.62
N LEU A 302 34.97 2.79 2.63
CA LEU A 302 34.23 1.78 1.86
C LEU A 302 34.68 1.75 0.39
N ALA A 303 34.28 0.71 -0.34
CA ALA A 303 34.66 0.47 -1.72
C ALA A 303 34.28 1.61 -2.70
N ASP A 304 33.18 2.33 -2.42
CA ASP A 304 32.70 3.47 -3.22
C ASP A 304 33.44 4.80 -2.93
N ARG A 305 34.48 4.76 -2.09
CA ARG A 305 35.23 5.91 -1.55
C ARG A 305 34.42 6.80 -0.58
N SER A 306 33.23 6.37 -0.16
CA SER A 306 32.59 7.00 0.99
C SER A 306 33.35 6.64 2.27
N VAL A 307 33.19 7.48 3.28
CA VAL A 307 33.69 7.23 4.63
C VAL A 307 32.48 7.19 5.56
N ARG A 308 32.26 6.06 6.22
CA ARG A 308 31.04 5.82 7.01
C ARG A 308 31.35 5.19 8.36
N TYR A 309 30.37 5.21 9.27
CA TYR A 309 30.42 4.52 10.55
C TYR A 309 29.03 4.08 11.02
N PRO A 310 28.85 2.83 11.52
CA PRO A 310 27.56 2.32 11.98
C PRO A 310 27.35 2.55 13.48
N ILE A 311 26.19 3.08 13.86
CA ILE A 311 25.78 3.28 15.26
C ILE A 311 24.48 2.51 15.49
N SER A 312 24.51 1.39 16.22
CA SER A 312 23.30 0.67 16.66
C SER A 312 22.87 1.06 18.07
N LYS A 313 23.71 1.80 18.82
CA LYS A 313 23.39 2.30 20.17
C LYS A 313 23.62 3.81 20.25
N ALA A 314 22.53 4.55 20.45
CA ALA A 314 22.55 6.01 20.55
C ALA A 314 23.48 6.49 21.67
N ARG A 315 24.35 7.46 21.36
CA ARG A 315 25.32 8.04 22.32
C ARG A 315 25.66 9.50 21.97
N PRO A 316 25.95 10.38 22.94
CA PRO A 316 26.17 11.80 22.65
C PRO A 316 27.46 12.04 21.87
N ASN A 317 28.52 11.35 22.27
CA ASN A 317 29.88 11.53 21.75
C ASN A 317 30.10 10.85 20.38
N CYS A 318 29.07 10.25 19.77
CA CYS A 318 29.19 9.61 18.46
C CYS A 318 27.83 9.49 17.74
N GLY A 319 27.71 10.10 16.56
CA GLY A 319 26.43 10.11 15.81
C GLY A 319 25.35 11.01 16.42
N GLY A 320 25.66 11.81 17.45
CA GLY A 320 24.76 12.85 17.98
C GLY A 320 23.47 12.32 18.60
N ASN A 321 23.54 11.24 19.39
CA ASN A 321 22.38 10.52 19.96
C ASN A 321 21.44 9.85 18.94
N LEU A 322 21.84 9.68 17.68
CA LEU A 322 21.06 8.97 16.67
C LEU A 322 21.70 7.62 16.30
N VAL A 323 20.87 6.64 15.95
CA VAL A 323 21.32 5.37 15.36
C VAL A 323 21.26 5.44 13.82
N GLY A 324 21.98 4.55 13.15
CA GLY A 324 22.12 4.52 11.69
C GLY A 324 23.57 4.39 11.22
N VAL A 325 23.74 4.19 9.90
CA VAL A 325 25.04 4.34 9.24
C VAL A 325 25.23 5.81 8.84
N ARG A 326 26.18 6.47 9.50
CA ARG A 326 26.49 7.89 9.31
C ARG A 326 27.56 8.04 8.22
N THR A 327 27.47 9.08 7.39
CA THR A 327 28.42 9.36 6.30
C THR A 327 29.16 10.67 6.57
N VAL A 328 30.49 10.65 6.42
CA VAL A 328 31.34 11.84 6.55
C VAL A 328 31.38 12.56 5.21
N TYR A 329 30.97 13.83 5.20
CA TYR A 329 30.98 14.70 4.01
C TYR A 329 32.01 15.84 4.12
N LEU A 330 32.50 16.34 2.99
CA LEU A 330 33.37 17.52 2.93
C LEU A 330 32.62 18.84 3.19
N HIS A 331 31.33 18.87 2.88
CA HIS A 331 30.52 20.09 2.90
C HIS A 331 29.26 19.90 3.75
N VAL A 332 28.87 20.97 4.46
CA VAL A 332 27.71 21.00 5.39
C VAL A 332 26.40 20.63 4.69
N ASN A 333 26.28 20.90 3.39
CA ASN A 333 25.14 20.51 2.55
C ASN A 333 25.14 19.01 2.14
N GLN A 334 25.94 18.17 2.80
CA GLN A 334 26.08 16.73 2.52
C GLN A 334 26.51 16.42 1.08
N THR A 335 27.54 17.13 0.59
CA THR A 335 28.17 16.87 -0.72
C THR A 335 29.69 16.74 -0.60
N GLY A 336 30.29 16.01 -1.54
CA GLY A 336 31.72 15.68 -1.53
C GLY A 336 32.07 14.60 -0.49
N TYR A 337 32.64 13.47 -0.93
CA TYR A 337 33.30 12.53 -0.01
C TYR A 337 34.72 13.00 0.34
N PRO A 338 35.29 12.58 1.49
CA PRO A 338 36.63 12.99 1.91
C PRO A 338 37.71 12.72 0.85
N HIS A 339 38.73 13.57 0.82
CA HIS A 339 39.84 13.40 -0.12
C HIS A 339 40.53 12.03 0.09
N PRO A 340 40.93 11.29 -0.96
CA PRO A 340 41.54 9.96 -0.83
C PRO A 340 42.81 9.88 0.04
N HIS A 341 43.46 11.01 0.29
CA HIS A 341 44.64 11.14 1.16
C HIS A 341 44.31 11.42 2.64
N SER A 342 43.04 11.65 2.98
CA SER A 342 42.56 11.71 4.36
C SER A 342 42.71 10.34 5.03
N ARG A 343 42.88 10.31 6.36
CA ARG A 343 43.21 9.08 7.09
C ARG A 343 42.05 8.62 7.98
N TYR A 344 41.52 7.43 7.69
CA TYR A 344 40.38 6.78 8.37
C TYR A 344 40.66 5.28 8.54
N ASP A 345 39.82 4.53 9.28
CA ASP A 345 39.97 3.06 9.31
C ASP A 345 39.61 2.42 7.96
N ALA A 346 39.84 1.11 7.82
CA ALA A 346 39.36 0.34 6.68
C ALA A 346 38.20 -0.55 7.12
N ILE A 347 37.07 -0.49 6.41
CA ILE A 347 35.95 -1.40 6.63
C ILE A 347 36.07 -2.51 5.58
N CYS A 348 36.37 -3.73 6.03
CA CYS A 348 36.63 -4.88 5.19
C CYS A 348 35.46 -5.87 5.21
N TYR A 349 35.35 -6.71 4.17
CA TYR A 349 34.35 -7.77 4.06
C TYR A 349 34.99 -9.10 3.60
N THR A 350 34.72 -10.18 4.32
CA THR A 350 35.07 -11.57 3.93
C THR A 350 33.98 -12.17 3.06
N ASP A 351 34.26 -12.50 1.80
CA ASP A 351 33.39 -13.41 1.03
C ASP A 351 33.65 -14.88 1.51
N GLU A 352 32.62 -15.68 1.78
CA GLU A 352 32.79 -17.06 2.35
C GLU A 352 33.56 -18.04 1.44
N ASP A 353 33.78 -17.70 0.16
CA ASP A 353 34.60 -18.49 -0.77
C ASP A 353 36.12 -18.45 -0.47
N PHE A 354 36.57 -17.63 0.51
CA PHE A 354 37.98 -17.55 0.90
C PHE A 354 38.29 -18.33 2.19
N LEU A 355 38.94 -19.49 2.02
CA LEU A 355 39.52 -20.29 3.11
C LEU A 355 40.66 -19.52 3.81
N VAL A 356 40.37 -18.87 4.93
CA VAL A 356 41.38 -18.20 5.78
C VAL A 356 42.13 -19.25 6.62
N PRO A 357 43.48 -19.28 6.60
CA PRO A 357 44.25 -20.16 7.49
C PRO A 357 44.16 -19.72 8.95
N GLU A 358 43.95 -20.66 9.88
CA GLU A 358 43.89 -20.41 11.33
C GLU A 358 45.24 -19.94 11.92
N ASN A 359 45.61 -18.65 11.79
CA ASN A 359 46.48 -17.98 12.76
C ASN A 359 46.54 -16.43 12.67
N PHE A 360 45.43 -15.72 12.90
CA PHE A 360 45.49 -14.25 13.07
C PHE A 360 44.61 -13.76 14.21
N THR A 361 45.09 -12.74 14.92
CA THR A 361 44.37 -12.06 16.01
C THR A 361 43.25 -11.19 15.44
N ILE A 362 42.10 -11.80 15.17
CA ILE A 362 40.83 -11.09 15.02
C ILE A 362 40.52 -10.48 16.38
N GLN A 363 40.51 -9.15 16.45
CA GLN A 363 40.19 -8.45 17.69
C GLN A 363 38.67 -8.23 17.77
N THR A 364 37.93 -9.26 18.22
CA THR A 364 36.57 -9.09 18.73
C THR A 364 36.64 -8.32 20.06
N VAL A 365 36.81 -6.99 19.99
CA VAL A 365 37.03 -6.13 21.16
C VAL A 365 35.72 -5.88 21.90
N THR A 366 35.37 -6.80 22.79
CA THR A 366 34.61 -6.46 23.99
C THR A 366 35.56 -5.83 25.01
N GLN A 367 35.94 -4.56 24.85
CA GLN A 367 36.65 -3.85 25.93
C GLN A 367 36.55 -2.31 25.91
N THR A 368 35.98 -1.80 27.00
CA THR A 368 36.29 -0.56 27.75
C THR A 368 36.57 0.75 27.01
N GLU A 369 35.75 1.73 27.37
CA GLU A 369 35.83 3.15 27.06
C GLU A 369 37.26 3.74 27.12
N VAL A 370 37.67 4.36 26.02
CA VAL A 370 38.68 5.43 26.02
C VAL A 370 38.05 6.63 25.32
N GLU A 371 37.68 7.64 26.10
CA GLU A 371 37.09 8.87 25.57
C GLU A 371 38.13 9.64 24.74
N ILE A 372 37.79 9.92 23.49
CA ILE A 372 38.50 10.88 22.64
C ILE A 372 37.57 12.10 22.49
N PRO A 373 37.96 13.29 22.99
CA PRO A 373 37.12 14.48 22.86
C PRO A 373 37.13 14.98 21.41
N LEU A 374 36.01 14.80 20.71
CA LEU A 374 35.73 15.52 19.47
C LEU A 374 35.16 16.92 19.80
N PRO A 375 35.48 17.96 19.01
CA PRO A 375 35.03 19.32 19.31
C PRO A 375 33.50 19.45 19.23
N HIS A 376 32.88 19.90 20.32
CA HIS A 376 31.43 20.00 20.56
C HIS A 376 30.59 20.68 19.45
N ASN A 377 31.20 21.49 18.59
CA ASN A 377 30.47 22.26 17.57
C ASN A 377 30.19 21.49 16.27
N VAL A 378 30.70 20.26 16.12
CA VAL A 378 30.48 19.43 14.91
C VAL A 378 29.24 18.54 15.05
N THR A 379 28.94 18.07 16.27
CA THR A 379 27.90 17.06 16.52
C THR A 379 26.46 17.57 16.37
N GLU A 380 26.18 18.85 16.65
CA GLU A 380 24.83 19.43 16.42
C GLU A 380 24.55 19.72 14.94
N GLU A 381 25.57 20.09 14.14
CA GLU A 381 25.39 20.35 12.70
C GLU A 381 25.36 19.04 11.89
N GLU A 382 26.09 17.98 12.30
CA GLU A 382 25.89 16.62 11.75
C GLU A 382 24.47 16.08 11.98
N ALA A 383 23.79 16.50 13.06
CA ALA A 383 22.40 16.12 13.34
C ALA A 383 21.37 16.85 12.47
N ARG A 384 21.74 17.95 11.80
CA ARG A 384 20.84 18.72 10.92
C ARG A 384 20.73 18.17 9.50
N GLY A 385 21.76 17.46 9.03
CA GLY A 385 21.78 16.85 7.70
C GLY A 385 21.35 15.38 7.68
N SER A 386 21.85 14.58 8.62
CA SER A 386 21.60 13.14 8.64
C SER A 386 20.47 12.82 9.62
N ILE A 387 19.31 12.56 9.04
CA ILE A 387 18.02 12.45 9.70
C ILE A 387 17.91 11.14 10.50
N ALA A 388 17.02 11.13 11.50
CA ALA A 388 16.75 10.01 12.37
C ALA A 388 16.35 8.75 11.57
N THR A 389 17.28 7.79 11.51
CA THR A 389 17.00 6.38 11.26
C THR A 389 16.68 5.70 12.58
N LEU A 390 15.44 5.21 12.73
CA LEU A 390 14.93 4.38 13.83
C LEU A 390 14.95 5.03 15.22
N GLU A 391 13.77 5.13 15.86
CA GLU A 391 13.71 5.35 17.31
C GLU A 391 14.22 4.10 18.07
N PRO A 392 14.70 4.25 19.33
CA PRO A 392 15.29 3.12 20.05
C PRO A 392 14.30 2.00 20.33
N ILE A 393 14.68 0.77 19.96
CA ILE A 393 14.09 -0.44 20.56
C ILE A 393 14.78 -0.64 21.91
N ASP A 394 14.14 -0.21 23.00
CA ASP A 394 14.61 -0.49 24.35
C ASP A 394 13.47 -1.01 25.24
N PHE A 395 13.72 -2.17 25.85
CA PHE A 395 12.72 -2.90 26.65
C PHE A 395 12.78 -2.46 28.11
N THR A 396 11.86 -1.60 28.55
CA THR A 396 11.56 -1.44 29.98
C THR A 396 10.04 -1.40 30.23
N PRO A 397 9.53 -2.13 31.26
CA PRO A 397 8.10 -2.34 31.43
C PRO A 397 7.44 -1.19 32.20
N THR A 398 6.59 -0.42 31.53
CA THR A 398 5.54 0.34 32.24
C THR A 398 4.36 -0.58 32.46
N ALA A 399 4.13 -0.98 33.70
CA ALA A 399 2.95 -1.74 34.08
C ALA A 399 1.69 -0.87 33.94
N SER A 400 0.76 -1.32 33.10
CA SER A 400 -0.62 -0.85 33.08
C SER A 400 -1.51 -2.08 33.09
N GLU A 401 -1.94 -2.48 34.28
CA GLU A 401 -3.03 -3.44 34.44
C GLU A 401 -4.31 -2.82 33.88
N MET A 402 -4.98 -3.51 32.96
CA MET A 402 -6.44 -3.47 32.78
C MET A 402 -6.84 -4.74 32.03
N ASP A 403 -6.86 -5.85 32.78
CA ASP A 403 -7.49 -7.10 32.37
C ASP A 403 -8.97 -7.03 32.75
N GLU A 404 -9.86 -7.04 31.75
CA GLU A 404 -11.25 -7.47 31.96
C GLU A 404 -11.64 -8.44 30.83
N GLY A 405 -11.96 -9.67 31.25
CA GLY A 405 -12.23 -10.78 30.35
C GLY A 405 -13.56 -10.67 29.60
N PHE A 406 -13.56 -11.16 28.36
CA PHE A 406 -14.78 -11.36 27.59
C PHE A 406 -15.69 -12.42 28.22
N THR A 407 -16.82 -11.99 28.80
CA THR A 407 -18.00 -12.83 29.04
C THR A 407 -19.22 -12.25 28.33
N VAL A 408 -20.11 -13.12 27.85
CA VAL A 408 -21.21 -12.81 26.93
C VAL A 408 -22.55 -13.19 27.55
N THR A 409 -23.58 -12.35 27.39
CA THR A 409 -24.98 -12.77 27.13
C THR A 409 -25.82 -11.60 26.58
N PRO A 410 -26.85 -11.84 25.73
CA PRO A 410 -27.67 -10.80 25.09
C PRO A 410 -29.06 -10.63 25.75
N ASP A 411 -29.75 -9.49 25.55
CA ASP A 411 -31.23 -9.51 25.53
C ASP A 411 -31.96 -8.36 24.79
N LEU A 412 -32.99 -8.80 24.05
CA LEU A 412 -34.26 -8.26 23.53
C LEU A 412 -34.69 -6.75 23.63
N PHE A 413 -35.16 -6.25 22.47
CA PHE A 413 -36.30 -5.33 22.18
C PHE A 413 -36.67 -4.13 23.07
N ALA A 414 -36.82 -2.96 22.42
CA ALA A 414 -37.97 -2.06 22.63
C ALA A 414 -38.30 -1.19 21.39
N THR A 415 -39.55 -1.23 20.93
CA THR A 415 -40.13 -0.34 19.91
C THR A 415 -40.73 0.93 20.54
N GLY A 416 -40.77 2.06 19.82
CA GLY A 416 -41.52 3.24 20.28
C GLY A 416 -41.57 4.40 19.27
N ILE A 417 -42.67 4.50 18.51
CA ILE A 417 -43.01 5.65 17.67
C ILE A 417 -44.00 6.54 18.42
N THR A 418 -43.79 7.85 18.44
CA THR A 418 -44.88 8.85 18.41
C THR A 418 -44.38 10.14 17.75
N ALA A 419 -45.16 10.66 16.81
CA ALA A 419 -44.96 11.97 16.19
C ALA A 419 -45.77 13.05 16.92
N GLU A 420 -45.46 14.33 16.68
CA GLU A 420 -46.48 15.39 16.80
C GLU A 420 -46.27 16.51 15.76
N THR A 421 -47.41 16.99 15.26
CA THR A 421 -47.66 18.04 14.24
C THR A 421 -47.45 19.46 14.83
N ALA A 422 -47.59 20.62 14.17
CA ALA A 422 -48.23 21.05 12.90
C ALA A 422 -47.72 22.46 12.47
N PHE A 423 -48.51 23.17 11.62
CA PHE A 423 -48.46 24.60 11.22
C PHE A 423 -47.54 24.97 10.03
N THR A 424 -47.97 25.70 8.99
CA THR A 424 -49.33 26.02 8.46
C THR A 424 -49.24 26.46 6.99
N GLU A 425 -50.40 26.50 6.33
CA GLU A 425 -50.79 27.18 5.07
C GLU A 425 -49.81 28.22 4.48
N ALA A 426 -49.38 28.16 3.23
CA ALA A 426 -50.12 28.15 1.95
C ALA A 426 -50.66 29.53 1.51
N GLU A 427 -50.15 30.03 0.39
CA GLU A 427 -50.96 30.75 -0.60
C GLU A 427 -50.43 30.46 -2.01
N ASN A 428 -51.32 30.52 -3.00
CA ASN A 428 -51.16 29.97 -4.35
C ASN A 428 -51.36 31.11 -5.38
N VAL A 429 -51.63 30.76 -6.65
CA VAL A 429 -52.35 31.55 -7.68
C VAL A 429 -51.48 32.19 -8.79
N THR A 430 -51.31 31.38 -9.84
CA THR A 430 -51.45 31.72 -11.29
C THR A 430 -50.45 32.66 -11.99
N GLU A 431 -50.33 32.67 -13.32
CA GLU A 431 -50.48 31.68 -14.42
C GLU A 431 -50.09 32.43 -15.72
N GLU A 432 -49.91 31.72 -16.83
CA GLU A 432 -49.75 32.24 -18.21
C GLU A 432 -48.44 33.04 -18.51
N GLY A 433 -47.78 32.86 -19.66
CA GLY A 433 -47.99 31.89 -20.74
C GLY A 433 -47.35 32.33 -22.07
N VAL A 434 -47.50 31.48 -23.09
CA VAL A 434 -47.54 31.82 -24.53
C VAL A 434 -46.20 32.00 -25.31
N THR A 435 -45.72 30.88 -25.92
CA THR A 435 -45.26 30.66 -27.33
C THR A 435 -44.20 31.60 -28.00
N ALA A 436 -43.56 31.35 -29.16
CA ALA A 436 -43.62 30.31 -30.21
C ALA A 436 -42.22 30.16 -30.87
N VAL A 437 -41.72 28.96 -31.19
CA VAL A 437 -41.68 28.29 -32.54
C VAL A 437 -40.94 29.02 -33.68
N GLY A 438 -39.95 28.34 -34.28
CA GLY A 438 -39.31 28.65 -35.58
C GLY A 438 -38.40 27.47 -36.03
N VAL A 439 -38.44 27.06 -37.31
CA VAL A 439 -38.17 25.65 -37.71
C VAL A 439 -37.38 25.50 -39.05
N THR A 440 -36.24 24.76 -39.03
CA THR A 440 -35.58 23.95 -40.13
C THR A 440 -34.97 24.64 -41.39
N PRO A 441 -34.25 23.93 -42.33
CA PRO A 441 -33.30 22.78 -42.20
C PRO A 441 -32.00 22.82 -43.10
N GLU A 442 -31.09 21.86 -42.84
CA GLU A 442 -30.10 21.07 -43.66
C GLU A 442 -29.54 21.47 -45.06
N GLU A 443 -28.24 21.16 -45.29
CA GLU A 443 -27.69 20.43 -46.48
C GLU A 443 -26.21 19.94 -46.26
N VAL A 444 -25.51 19.40 -47.28
CA VAL A 444 -25.10 17.96 -47.35
C VAL A 444 -23.72 17.66 -48.03
N THR A 445 -22.97 16.64 -47.53
CA THR A 445 -21.86 15.81 -48.14
C THR A 445 -20.57 16.40 -48.80
N THR A 446 -19.41 15.73 -48.61
CA THR A 446 -18.67 14.88 -49.62
C THR A 446 -17.26 14.42 -49.15
N SER A 447 -16.64 13.46 -49.86
CA SER A 447 -15.36 12.77 -49.54
C SER A 447 -14.39 12.69 -50.73
N VAL A 448 -13.07 12.57 -50.50
CA VAL A 448 -12.06 11.98 -51.44
C VAL A 448 -10.89 11.35 -50.65
N LEU A 449 -10.23 10.35 -51.23
CA LEU A 449 -9.05 9.60 -50.73
C LEU A 449 -7.90 9.73 -51.74
N ASP A 450 -6.63 9.80 -51.30
CA ASP A 450 -5.48 9.42 -52.16
C ASP A 450 -4.24 8.96 -51.36
N THR A 451 -3.29 8.25 -51.98
CA THR A 451 -2.36 7.30 -51.28
C THR A 451 -0.88 7.34 -51.75
N LEU A 452 0.03 6.66 -51.01
CA LEU A 452 1.44 6.27 -51.32
C LEU A 452 2.51 7.34 -50.94
N PHE A 453 3.70 7.08 -50.36
CA PHE A 453 4.48 5.89 -49.90
C PHE A 453 5.24 6.31 -48.59
N THR A 454 6.04 5.54 -47.82
CA THR A 454 6.76 4.24 -47.97
C THR A 454 6.92 3.53 -46.58
N SER A 455 7.82 2.55 -46.44
CA SER A 455 8.06 1.71 -45.23
C SER A 455 9.09 2.25 -44.22
N GLU A 456 8.86 2.00 -42.92
CA GLU A 456 9.64 1.00 -42.16
C GLU A 456 8.89 0.51 -40.91
N THR A 457 9.21 -0.69 -40.43
CA THR A 457 8.30 -1.50 -39.59
C THR A 457 8.42 -1.20 -38.10
N ILE A 458 7.44 -0.52 -37.52
CA ILE A 458 7.19 -0.54 -36.07
C ILE A 458 6.19 -1.66 -35.76
N LEU A 459 6.56 -2.57 -34.85
CA LEU A 459 5.68 -3.63 -34.37
C LEU A 459 4.70 -3.05 -33.34
N GLN A 460 3.75 -2.27 -33.86
CA GLN A 460 2.76 -1.57 -33.07
C GLN A 460 1.72 -2.58 -32.58
N VAL A 461 1.86 -3.02 -31.33
CA VAL A 461 0.74 -3.62 -30.60
C VAL A 461 -0.33 -2.54 -30.51
N THR A 462 -1.31 -2.61 -31.40
CA THR A 462 -2.47 -1.72 -31.37
C THR A 462 -3.27 -2.03 -30.13
N ALA A 463 -2.98 -1.31 -29.04
CA ALA A 463 -3.87 -1.24 -27.90
C ALA A 463 -5.26 -0.87 -28.44
N ALA A 464 -6.25 -1.72 -28.18
CA ALA A 464 -7.63 -1.38 -28.46
C ALA A 464 -7.95 -0.04 -27.76
N PRO A 465 -8.77 0.85 -28.35
CA PRO A 465 -9.18 2.06 -27.67
C PRO A 465 -9.80 1.68 -26.33
N ALA A 466 -9.27 2.22 -25.23
CA ALA A 466 -9.72 1.88 -23.89
C ALA A 466 -11.23 2.09 -23.80
N SER A 467 -11.99 1.00 -23.70
CA SER A 467 -13.46 1.01 -23.74
C SER A 467 -14.08 1.63 -22.49
N GLY A 468 -13.28 1.73 -21.43
CA GLY A 468 -13.73 2.22 -20.15
C GLY A 468 -13.72 3.74 -20.01
N VAL A 469 -14.28 4.18 -18.90
CA VAL A 469 -14.42 5.59 -18.55
C VAL A 469 -14.26 5.77 -17.05
N VAL A 470 -13.45 6.76 -16.67
CA VAL A 470 -13.37 7.25 -15.29
C VAL A 470 -14.45 8.31 -15.08
N PHE A 471 -15.13 8.25 -13.95
CA PHE A 471 -16.11 9.25 -13.53
C PHE A 471 -15.95 9.57 -12.04
N HIS A 472 -16.29 10.81 -11.69
CA HIS A 472 -16.40 11.25 -10.30
C HIS A 472 -17.76 10.83 -9.73
N TYR A 473 -17.78 10.37 -8.49
CA TYR A 473 -18.99 10.04 -7.76
C TYR A 473 -18.99 10.67 -6.37
N ARG A 474 -20.14 11.26 -6.02
CA ARG A 474 -20.47 11.84 -4.72
C ARG A 474 -21.92 11.45 -4.36
N PRO A 475 -22.20 10.99 -3.13
CA PRO A 475 -23.55 10.68 -2.69
C PRO A 475 -24.35 11.96 -2.33
N ALA A 476 -25.67 11.82 -2.20
CA ALA A 476 -26.57 12.96 -1.96
C ALA A 476 -26.31 13.73 -0.65
N THR A 477 -25.86 13.03 0.40
CA THR A 477 -25.86 13.50 1.80
C THR A 477 -24.98 14.71 2.05
N SER A 478 -23.72 14.67 1.64
CA SER A 478 -22.78 15.79 1.76
C SER A 478 -21.55 15.57 0.86
N ARG A 479 -20.85 16.66 0.53
CA ARG A 479 -19.53 16.63 -0.12
C ARG A 479 -18.52 16.00 0.83
N TYR A 480 -17.63 15.16 0.29
CA TYR A 480 -16.56 14.51 1.07
C TYR A 480 -17.11 13.68 2.24
N SER A 481 -17.86 12.63 1.90
CA SER A 481 -18.66 11.83 2.84
C SER A 481 -18.42 10.33 2.76
N LEU A 482 -17.44 9.89 1.95
CA LEU A 482 -17.05 8.50 1.80
C LEU A 482 -15.67 8.26 2.44
N THR A 483 -15.63 7.35 3.42
CA THR A 483 -14.39 6.67 3.82
C THR A 483 -13.89 5.78 2.69
N PHE A 484 -12.63 5.34 2.73
CA PHE A 484 -12.05 4.53 1.63
C PHE A 484 -12.88 3.26 1.32
N THR A 485 -13.31 2.52 2.35
CA THR A 485 -14.18 1.34 2.21
C THR A 485 -15.56 1.71 1.63
N LYS A 486 -16.16 2.82 2.07
CA LYS A 486 -17.44 3.30 1.53
C LYS A 486 -17.30 3.79 0.08
N ALA A 487 -16.15 4.34 -0.28
CA ALA A 487 -15.82 4.76 -1.65
C ALA A 487 -15.68 3.55 -2.58
N GLN A 488 -15.01 2.48 -2.12
CA GLN A 488 -14.95 1.22 -2.86
C GLN A 488 -16.35 0.63 -3.08
N GLN A 489 -17.17 0.55 -2.03
CA GLN A 489 -18.55 0.06 -2.14
C GLN A 489 -19.41 0.93 -3.07
N ALA A 490 -19.32 2.25 -2.95
CA ALA A 490 -20.06 3.20 -3.80
C ALA A 490 -19.75 3.03 -5.30
N CYS A 491 -18.52 2.65 -5.67
CA CYS A 491 -18.22 2.29 -7.05
C CYS A 491 -18.87 0.97 -7.47
N LEU A 492 -18.84 -0.06 -6.60
CA LEU A 492 -19.46 -1.37 -6.86
C LEU A 492 -20.99 -1.26 -7.04
N ASP A 493 -21.65 -0.50 -6.17
CA ASP A 493 -23.08 -0.18 -6.25
C ASP A 493 -23.44 0.51 -7.58
N ASN A 494 -22.49 1.24 -8.16
CA ASN A 494 -22.61 1.91 -9.46
C ASN A 494 -22.06 1.09 -10.65
N ASN A 495 -21.94 -0.23 -10.49
CA ASN A 495 -21.41 -1.19 -11.47
C ASN A 495 -20.01 -0.83 -12.03
N ALA A 496 -19.20 -0.20 -11.19
CA ALA A 496 -17.83 0.19 -11.49
C ALA A 496 -16.89 -0.40 -10.43
N VAL A 497 -15.60 -0.16 -10.59
CA VAL A 497 -14.57 -0.40 -9.56
C VAL A 497 -13.89 0.92 -9.25
N ILE A 498 -13.30 1.08 -8.07
CA ILE A 498 -12.50 2.28 -7.77
C ILE A 498 -11.35 2.40 -8.80
N ALA A 499 -11.18 3.59 -9.38
CA ALA A 499 -10.23 3.84 -10.45
C ALA A 499 -8.79 3.75 -9.95
N THR A 500 -7.86 3.33 -10.83
CA THR A 500 -6.42 3.40 -10.52
C THR A 500 -5.86 4.80 -10.83
N PRO A 501 -4.70 5.18 -10.27
CA PRO A 501 -4.02 6.43 -10.62
C PRO A 501 -3.76 6.61 -12.12
N GLU A 502 -3.38 5.52 -12.80
CA GLU A 502 -3.08 5.52 -14.23
C GLU A 502 -4.35 5.78 -15.04
N GLN A 503 -5.48 5.22 -14.60
CA GLN A 503 -6.79 5.47 -15.21
C GLN A 503 -7.22 6.93 -15.04
N LEU A 504 -7.03 7.53 -13.85
CA LEU A 504 -7.32 8.95 -13.63
C LEU A 504 -6.38 9.86 -14.44
N GLN A 505 -5.10 9.51 -14.52
CA GLN A 505 -4.09 10.22 -15.31
C GLN A 505 -4.41 10.19 -16.82
N ALA A 506 -4.80 9.02 -17.36
CA ALA A 506 -5.25 8.89 -18.74
C ALA A 506 -6.53 9.70 -19.00
N ALA A 507 -7.50 9.67 -18.07
CA ALA A 507 -8.71 10.49 -18.17
C ALA A 507 -8.37 11.99 -18.21
N TYR A 508 -7.48 12.46 -17.33
CA TYR A 508 -6.96 13.83 -17.32
C TYR A 508 -6.33 14.22 -18.66
N GLN A 509 -5.46 13.37 -19.23
CA GLN A 509 -4.83 13.61 -20.53
C GLN A 509 -5.86 13.74 -21.67
N THR A 510 -7.01 13.08 -21.57
CA THR A 510 -8.15 13.24 -22.51
C THR A 510 -9.07 14.43 -22.21
N GLY A 511 -8.70 15.29 -21.25
CA GLY A 511 -9.42 16.53 -20.93
C GLY A 511 -10.39 16.44 -19.74
N PHE A 512 -10.35 15.37 -18.94
CA PHE A 512 -11.18 15.25 -17.73
C PHE A 512 -10.75 16.27 -16.66
N HIS A 513 -11.68 17.10 -16.20
CA HIS A 513 -11.46 18.19 -15.24
C HIS A 513 -12.46 18.09 -14.11
N GLN A 514 -11.97 17.96 -12.87
CA GLN A 514 -12.77 17.93 -11.65
C GLN A 514 -11.96 18.56 -10.50
N CYS A 515 -12.55 19.52 -9.80
CA CYS A 515 -11.95 20.19 -8.65
C CYS A 515 -12.54 19.67 -7.34
N ASP A 516 -12.53 18.35 -7.19
CA ASP A 516 -12.99 17.67 -5.99
C ASP A 516 -12.08 16.49 -5.70
N ALA A 517 -11.52 16.47 -4.49
CA ALA A 517 -10.65 15.42 -4.01
C ALA A 517 -11.43 14.11 -3.85
N GLY A 518 -10.91 13.02 -4.42
CA GLY A 518 -11.56 11.72 -4.35
C GLY A 518 -10.57 10.56 -4.27
N TRP A 519 -11.01 9.49 -3.63
CA TRP A 519 -10.27 8.24 -3.46
C TRP A 519 -9.95 7.55 -4.79
N LEU A 520 -8.80 6.88 -4.83
CA LEU A 520 -8.33 5.95 -5.86
C LEU A 520 -7.93 4.61 -5.24
N ARG A 521 -7.74 3.58 -6.09
CA ARG A 521 -7.50 2.19 -5.69
C ARG A 521 -6.27 1.98 -4.79
N ASP A 522 -5.26 2.83 -4.91
CA ASP A 522 -4.04 2.82 -4.11
C ASP A 522 -4.19 3.55 -2.76
N GLN A 523 -5.43 3.81 -2.32
CA GLN A 523 -5.77 4.64 -1.15
C GLN A 523 -5.16 6.05 -1.20
N THR A 524 -4.77 6.53 -2.38
CA THR A 524 -4.44 7.94 -2.56
C THR A 524 -5.69 8.76 -2.83
N VAL A 525 -5.62 10.04 -2.47
CA VAL A 525 -6.65 11.03 -2.79
C VAL A 525 -6.09 11.97 -3.84
N ARG A 526 -6.78 12.09 -4.98
CA ARG A 526 -6.32 12.86 -6.14
C ARG A 526 -7.46 13.64 -6.80
N TYR A 527 -7.14 14.61 -7.67
CA TYR A 527 -8.14 15.29 -8.51
C TYR A 527 -7.53 15.95 -9.77
N PRO A 528 -8.15 15.80 -10.97
CA PRO A 528 -7.59 16.24 -12.24
C PRO A 528 -7.97 17.68 -12.63
N ILE A 529 -6.98 18.55 -12.86
CA ILE A 529 -7.21 19.95 -13.28
C ILE A 529 -6.52 20.25 -14.61
N VAL A 530 -7.29 20.28 -15.69
CA VAL A 530 -6.84 20.68 -17.05
C VAL A 530 -6.71 22.20 -17.22
N THR A 531 -7.54 22.96 -16.53
CA THR A 531 -7.58 24.43 -16.57
C THR A 531 -7.45 24.93 -15.14
N PRO A 532 -6.26 25.42 -14.74
CA PRO A 532 -6.00 25.93 -13.41
C PRO A 532 -6.94 27.09 -13.06
N ARG A 533 -7.36 27.15 -11.79
CA ARG A 533 -8.21 28.22 -11.26
C ARG A 533 -8.03 28.35 -9.74
N ASN A 534 -8.30 29.54 -9.21
CA ASN A 534 -8.30 29.78 -7.77
C ASN A 534 -9.24 28.80 -7.06
N GLN A 535 -8.91 28.43 -5.81
CA GLN A 535 -9.57 27.38 -5.01
C GLN A 535 -9.33 25.93 -5.50
N CYS A 536 -8.56 25.72 -6.57
CA CYS A 536 -8.22 24.40 -7.12
C CYS A 536 -6.70 24.21 -7.26
N VAL A 537 -5.93 24.75 -6.31
CA VAL A 537 -4.47 24.94 -6.43
C VAL A 537 -3.72 23.62 -6.22
N GLY A 538 -3.89 22.96 -5.08
CA GLY A 538 -3.24 21.68 -4.77
C GLY A 538 -1.71 21.72 -4.82
N ASP A 539 -1.08 20.55 -4.97
CA ASP A 539 0.37 20.32 -5.12
C ASP A 539 0.96 20.82 -6.45
N LYS A 540 0.15 21.41 -7.34
CA LYS A 540 0.57 21.83 -8.69
C LYS A 540 0.35 23.31 -8.97
N ASP A 541 0.20 24.13 -7.92
CA ASP A 541 0.02 25.58 -8.01
C ASP A 541 -1.01 25.97 -9.09
N SER A 542 -0.62 26.89 -9.99
CA SER A 542 -1.39 27.32 -11.16
C SER A 542 -1.05 26.52 -12.43
N SER A 543 -0.48 25.31 -12.30
CA SER A 543 -0.15 24.43 -13.42
C SER A 543 -1.22 23.35 -13.66
N PRO A 544 -1.49 22.94 -14.91
CA PRO A 544 -2.34 21.79 -15.21
C PRO A 544 -1.76 20.49 -14.63
N GLY A 545 -2.62 19.55 -14.24
CA GLY A 545 -2.21 18.22 -13.80
C GLY A 545 -3.21 17.54 -12.87
N VAL A 546 -3.03 16.23 -12.68
CA VAL A 546 -3.65 15.49 -11.57
C VAL A 546 -2.95 15.86 -10.28
N ARG A 547 -3.69 16.48 -9.38
CA ARG A 547 -3.24 16.84 -8.03
C ARG A 547 -3.38 15.66 -7.08
N THR A 548 -2.60 15.63 -6.01
CA THR A 548 -2.58 14.56 -5.02
C THR A 548 -2.44 15.10 -3.59
N TYR A 549 -3.04 14.39 -2.63
CA TYR A 549 -2.76 14.51 -1.20
C TYR A 549 -1.95 13.30 -0.67
N GLY A 550 -1.41 12.50 -1.60
CA GLY A 550 -0.80 11.20 -1.37
C GLY A 550 -1.79 10.18 -0.79
N MET A 551 -1.25 9.13 -0.18
CA MET A 551 -2.03 8.18 0.61
C MET A 551 -2.59 8.88 1.85
N ARG A 552 -3.86 8.60 2.18
CA ARG A 552 -4.58 9.17 3.35
C ARG A 552 -5.13 8.05 4.25
N PRO A 553 -5.32 8.28 5.57
CA PRO A 553 -5.97 7.32 6.46
C PRO A 553 -7.36 6.93 5.94
N ALA A 554 -7.67 5.63 5.89
CA ALA A 554 -8.92 5.11 5.31
C ALA A 554 -10.21 5.66 5.96
N SER A 555 -10.11 6.16 7.19
CA SER A 555 -11.17 6.80 7.97
C SER A 555 -11.45 8.27 7.60
N GLU A 556 -10.58 8.94 6.85
CA GLU A 556 -10.85 10.27 6.30
C GLU A 556 -11.98 10.20 5.27
N MET A 557 -12.62 11.34 4.97
CA MET A 557 -13.81 11.39 4.14
C MET A 557 -13.56 12.26 2.91
N TYR A 558 -13.79 11.69 1.72
CA TYR A 558 -13.63 12.33 0.42
C TYR A 558 -14.76 11.90 -0.53
N ASP A 559 -14.71 12.34 -1.79
CA ASP A 559 -15.50 11.73 -2.86
C ASP A 559 -14.75 10.51 -3.43
N VAL A 560 -15.15 9.97 -4.58
CA VAL A 560 -14.43 8.84 -5.22
C VAL A 560 -14.36 8.98 -6.75
N TYR A 561 -13.28 8.49 -7.35
CA TYR A 561 -13.21 8.25 -8.79
C TYR A 561 -13.42 6.77 -9.09
N CYS A 562 -14.45 6.46 -9.86
CA CYS A 562 -14.80 5.11 -10.29
C CYS A 562 -14.43 4.90 -11.76
N TYR A 563 -14.05 3.68 -12.12
CA TYR A 563 -13.80 3.22 -13.48
C TYR A 563 -14.75 2.08 -13.82
N ILE A 564 -15.46 2.22 -14.94
CA ILE A 564 -16.22 1.13 -15.56
C ILE A 564 -15.54 0.75 -16.87
N ASP A 565 -15.24 -0.53 -17.06
CA ASP A 565 -14.42 -1.02 -18.18
C ASP A 565 -15.19 -1.12 -19.50
N ARG A 566 -16.45 -1.57 -19.43
CA ARG A 566 -17.36 -1.67 -20.58
C ARG A 566 -18.80 -1.83 -20.14
N LEU A 567 -19.72 -1.34 -20.96
CA LEU A 567 -21.15 -1.59 -20.79
C LEU A 567 -21.49 -3.04 -21.18
N LYS A 568 -22.13 -3.80 -20.28
CA LYS A 568 -22.57 -5.21 -20.50
C LYS A 568 -24.04 -5.32 -20.93
N GLY A 569 -24.52 -4.36 -21.71
CA GLY A 569 -25.91 -4.23 -22.09
C GLY A 569 -26.19 -2.94 -22.82
N GLU A 570 -27.45 -2.49 -22.77
CA GLU A 570 -27.91 -1.25 -23.38
C GLU A 570 -28.52 -0.33 -22.32
N VAL A 571 -28.15 0.95 -22.33
CA VAL A 571 -28.86 2.01 -21.60
C VAL A 571 -29.78 2.74 -22.59
N PHE A 572 -31.08 2.75 -22.31
CA PHE A 572 -32.08 3.43 -23.13
C PHE A 572 -32.82 4.51 -22.33
N PHE A 573 -33.31 5.53 -23.03
CA PHE A 573 -34.01 6.67 -22.44
C PHE A 573 -35.53 6.42 -22.43
N ALA A 574 -36.10 6.35 -21.24
CA ALA A 574 -37.53 6.19 -21.01
C ALA A 574 -38.22 7.56 -20.89
N THR A 575 -39.41 7.71 -21.47
CA THR A 575 -40.14 8.98 -21.49
C THR A 575 -41.64 8.79 -21.62
N GLN A 576 -42.41 9.61 -20.91
CA GLN A 576 -43.87 9.75 -20.99
C GLN A 576 -44.24 11.23 -20.92
N ALA A 577 -45.52 11.56 -21.16
CA ALA A 577 -46.01 12.94 -21.17
C ALA A 577 -45.84 13.63 -19.81
N ASP A 578 -46.32 12.98 -18.74
CA ASP A 578 -46.24 13.48 -17.36
C ASP A 578 -44.92 13.11 -16.66
N GLN A 579 -43.96 12.57 -17.41
CA GLN A 579 -42.68 12.08 -16.89
C GLN A 579 -42.89 11.07 -15.73
N PHE A 580 -41.88 10.83 -14.89
CA PHE A 580 -41.94 9.83 -13.82
C PHE A 580 -41.44 10.40 -12.49
N THR A 581 -42.08 10.04 -11.38
CA THR A 581 -41.42 10.03 -10.06
C THR A 581 -40.32 8.94 -10.03
N LEU A 582 -39.44 8.94 -9.03
CA LEU A 582 -38.38 7.93 -8.93
C LEU A 582 -38.94 6.49 -8.87
N LEU A 583 -40.06 6.29 -8.16
CA LEU A 583 -40.72 4.99 -8.05
C LEU A 583 -41.40 4.59 -9.37
N GLU A 584 -42.15 5.51 -10.00
CA GLU A 584 -42.76 5.28 -11.32
C GLU A 584 -41.70 4.96 -12.38
N ALA A 585 -40.52 5.58 -12.29
CA ALA A 585 -39.40 5.34 -13.20
C ALA A 585 -38.83 3.93 -13.04
N GLN A 586 -38.72 3.44 -11.80
CA GLN A 586 -38.30 2.08 -11.50
C GLN A 586 -39.32 1.07 -12.05
N GLU A 587 -40.61 1.22 -11.70
CA GLU A 587 -41.71 0.36 -12.17
C GLU A 587 -41.78 0.35 -13.72
N TYR A 588 -41.57 1.51 -14.35
CA TYR A 588 -41.51 1.59 -15.81
C TYR A 588 -40.35 0.78 -16.39
N CYS A 589 -39.12 0.91 -15.86
CA CYS A 589 -37.99 0.10 -16.32
C CYS A 589 -38.25 -1.40 -16.12
N GLU A 590 -38.78 -1.80 -14.97
CA GLU A 590 -39.12 -3.20 -14.65
C GLU A 590 -40.17 -3.75 -15.63
N SER A 591 -41.21 -2.98 -15.97
CA SER A 591 -42.20 -3.35 -17.01
C SER A 591 -41.57 -3.64 -18.38
N GLN A 592 -40.39 -3.09 -18.65
CA GLN A 592 -39.63 -3.28 -19.89
C GLN A 592 -38.55 -4.37 -19.77
N ASN A 593 -38.58 -5.21 -18.74
CA ASN A 593 -37.53 -6.18 -18.42
C ASN A 593 -36.14 -5.51 -18.35
N ALA A 594 -36.07 -4.40 -17.62
CA ALA A 594 -34.88 -3.59 -17.40
C ALA A 594 -34.87 -3.10 -15.93
N THR A 595 -33.75 -2.56 -15.47
CA THR A 595 -33.67 -1.84 -14.19
C THR A 595 -33.47 -0.35 -14.47
N LEU A 596 -33.58 0.51 -13.46
CA LEU A 596 -32.93 1.83 -13.56
C LEU A 596 -31.43 1.63 -13.83
N ALA A 597 -30.87 2.49 -14.68
CA ALA A 597 -29.44 2.47 -14.96
C ALA A 597 -28.66 3.01 -13.77
N SER A 598 -27.51 2.41 -13.46
CA SER A 598 -26.56 2.97 -12.51
C SER A 598 -25.73 4.10 -13.13
N VAL A 599 -25.03 4.87 -12.29
CA VAL A 599 -24.19 5.99 -12.75
C VAL A 599 -23.08 5.50 -13.69
N GLY A 600 -22.42 4.39 -13.34
CA GLY A 600 -21.38 3.81 -14.19
C GLY A 600 -21.93 3.36 -15.54
N GLN A 601 -23.11 2.72 -15.57
CA GLN A 601 -23.76 2.34 -16.82
C GLN A 601 -24.07 3.56 -17.70
N LEU A 602 -24.58 4.66 -17.14
CA LEU A 602 -24.83 5.89 -17.89
C LEU A 602 -23.53 6.49 -18.44
N HIS A 603 -22.45 6.53 -17.65
CA HIS A 603 -21.14 7.01 -18.11
C HIS A 603 -20.56 6.14 -19.23
N ALA A 604 -20.68 4.82 -19.14
CA ALA A 604 -20.24 3.91 -20.20
C ALA A 604 -21.08 4.08 -21.48
N ALA A 605 -22.40 4.24 -21.36
CA ALA A 605 -23.27 4.53 -22.50
C ALA A 605 -22.95 5.89 -23.16
N TRP A 606 -22.66 6.93 -22.36
CA TRP A 606 -22.19 8.23 -22.85
C TRP A 606 -20.86 8.10 -23.62
N LYS A 607 -19.90 7.32 -23.10
CA LYS A 607 -18.62 7.04 -23.76
C LYS A 607 -18.81 6.32 -25.11
N LEU A 608 -19.88 5.55 -25.26
CA LEU A 608 -20.30 4.89 -26.50
C LEU A 608 -21.18 5.77 -27.42
N GLY A 609 -21.42 7.04 -27.08
CA GLY A 609 -22.15 8.00 -27.91
C GLY A 609 -23.58 8.33 -27.49
N LEU A 610 -24.05 7.89 -26.31
CA LEU A 610 -25.38 8.27 -25.81
C LEU A 610 -25.44 9.78 -25.50
N ASP A 611 -26.10 10.54 -26.37
CA ASP A 611 -26.33 11.98 -26.21
C ASP A 611 -27.82 12.28 -26.00
N ARG A 612 -28.19 12.83 -24.84
CA ARG A 612 -29.56 13.15 -24.47
C ARG A 612 -29.64 14.45 -23.68
N CYS A 613 -30.28 15.45 -24.29
CA CYS A 613 -30.54 16.76 -23.69
C CYS A 613 -31.79 16.78 -22.79
N ARG A 614 -32.02 15.73 -21.99
CA ARG A 614 -33.12 15.65 -21.02
C ARG A 614 -32.68 14.84 -19.82
N ALA A 615 -32.94 15.38 -18.63
CA ALA A 615 -32.52 14.77 -17.39
C ALA A 615 -33.49 13.66 -16.97
N GLY A 616 -32.93 12.58 -16.43
CA GLY A 616 -33.71 11.46 -15.94
C GLY A 616 -33.07 10.75 -14.77
N TRP A 617 -33.92 10.02 -14.04
CA TRP A 617 -33.59 9.20 -12.88
C TRP A 617 -32.58 8.09 -13.20
N LEU A 618 -31.76 7.81 -12.21
CA LEU A 618 -30.83 6.68 -12.11
C LEU A 618 -31.06 5.91 -10.80
N ALA A 619 -30.47 4.72 -10.69
CA ALA A 619 -30.63 3.83 -9.54
C ALA A 619 -30.11 4.39 -8.20
N ASP A 620 -29.19 5.37 -8.22
CA ASP A 620 -28.71 6.07 -7.02
C ASP A 620 -29.67 7.19 -6.54
N GLY A 621 -30.83 7.35 -7.19
CA GLY A 621 -31.75 8.46 -6.95
C GLY A 621 -31.22 9.80 -7.47
N SER A 622 -30.12 9.83 -8.24
CA SER A 622 -29.68 11.06 -8.90
C SER A 622 -30.41 11.27 -10.22
N ILE A 623 -30.49 12.54 -10.63
CA ILE A 623 -31.03 12.93 -11.93
C ILE A 623 -29.88 13.44 -12.78
N ARG A 624 -29.62 12.78 -13.92
CA ARG A 624 -28.48 13.10 -14.79
C ARG A 624 -28.88 13.19 -16.26
N TYR A 625 -28.02 13.80 -17.07
CA TYR A 625 -28.14 13.80 -18.53
C TYR A 625 -26.76 13.74 -19.22
N PRO A 626 -26.55 12.86 -20.21
CA PRO A 626 -25.28 12.72 -20.94
C PRO A 626 -25.23 13.61 -22.19
N ILE A 627 -24.13 14.35 -22.37
CA ILE A 627 -23.91 15.24 -23.53
C ILE A 627 -22.61 14.86 -24.23
N VAL A 628 -22.70 14.42 -25.49
CA VAL A 628 -21.52 14.06 -26.31
C VAL A 628 -21.14 15.23 -27.22
N THR A 629 -22.11 15.86 -27.86
CA THR A 629 -21.91 17.11 -28.61
C THR A 629 -22.37 18.30 -27.76
N PRO A 630 -21.46 19.17 -27.30
CA PRO A 630 -21.82 20.33 -26.47
C PRO A 630 -22.80 21.27 -27.17
N ARG A 631 -23.75 21.83 -26.43
CA ARG A 631 -24.79 22.74 -26.94
C ARG A 631 -25.07 23.82 -25.89
N PRO A 632 -25.13 25.12 -26.23
CA PRO A 632 -25.31 26.20 -25.25
C PRO A 632 -26.54 26.04 -24.36
N ALA A 633 -27.66 25.58 -24.94
CA ALA A 633 -28.90 25.30 -24.20
C ALA A 633 -28.85 24.01 -23.35
N CYS A 634 -27.74 23.28 -23.32
CA CYS A 634 -27.70 21.93 -22.78
C CYS A 634 -26.32 21.45 -22.31
N GLY A 635 -26.04 21.60 -21.00
CA GLY A 635 -24.80 21.13 -20.38
C GLY A 635 -23.56 21.99 -20.65
N GLY A 636 -23.73 23.15 -21.30
CA GLY A 636 -22.70 24.14 -21.57
C GLY A 636 -21.74 23.74 -22.71
N ASP A 637 -20.54 24.32 -22.67
CA ASP A 637 -19.57 24.27 -23.78
C ASP A 637 -18.66 23.02 -23.78
N LYS A 638 -18.88 22.06 -22.86
CA LYS A 638 -18.05 20.85 -22.72
C LYS A 638 -18.91 19.58 -22.66
N PRO A 639 -18.44 18.45 -23.21
CA PRO A 639 -19.14 17.18 -23.11
C PRO A 639 -19.03 16.61 -21.69
N GLY A 640 -19.86 15.61 -21.39
CA GLY A 640 -19.88 14.90 -20.11
C GLY A 640 -21.28 14.51 -19.67
N VAL A 641 -21.37 13.72 -18.61
CA VAL A 641 -22.61 13.49 -17.86
C VAL A 641 -22.78 14.62 -16.85
N ARG A 642 -23.95 15.26 -16.84
CA ARG A 642 -24.29 16.35 -15.93
C ARG A 642 -25.29 15.85 -14.88
N THR A 643 -25.07 16.19 -13.61
CA THR A 643 -25.97 15.88 -12.50
C THR A 643 -26.73 17.12 -12.08
N ILE A 644 -28.03 16.98 -11.81
CA ILE A 644 -28.86 18.03 -11.19
C ILE A 644 -28.79 17.86 -9.67
N TYR A 645 -28.32 18.90 -8.98
CA TYR A 645 -28.27 18.99 -7.53
C TYR A 645 -29.27 20.03 -7.02
N LEU A 646 -29.81 19.83 -5.83
CA LEU A 646 -30.67 20.81 -5.15
C LEU A 646 -29.90 22.08 -4.73
N HIS A 647 -28.63 21.92 -4.37
CA HIS A 647 -27.85 23.00 -3.76
C HIS A 647 -26.65 23.42 -4.63
N PRO A 648 -26.28 24.73 -4.68
CA PRO A 648 -25.19 25.23 -5.52
C PRO A 648 -23.80 24.65 -5.22
N ASN A 649 -23.59 24.13 -4.01
CA ASN A 649 -22.39 23.40 -3.58
C ASN A 649 -22.34 21.94 -4.10
N GLN A 650 -23.24 21.55 -5.02
CA GLN A 650 -23.33 20.21 -5.60
C GLN A 650 -23.58 19.10 -4.55
N THR A 651 -24.57 19.32 -3.69
CA THR A 651 -25.11 18.32 -2.74
C THR A 651 -26.64 18.30 -2.78
N GLY A 652 -27.25 17.21 -2.29
CA GLY A 652 -28.68 16.96 -2.35
C GLY A 652 -29.16 16.56 -3.75
N PHE A 653 -29.79 15.40 -3.88
CA PHE A 653 -30.52 15.02 -5.09
C PHE A 653 -31.97 15.52 -5.01
N PRO A 654 -32.66 15.77 -6.14
CA PRO A 654 -34.05 16.23 -6.13
C PRO A 654 -35.00 15.26 -5.40
N ASP A 655 -36.13 15.79 -4.93
CA ASP A 655 -37.18 15.04 -4.24
C ASP A 655 -37.62 13.83 -5.09
N PRO A 656 -37.65 12.59 -4.56
CA PRO A 656 -38.15 11.39 -5.27
C PRO A 656 -39.55 11.54 -5.89
N LEU A 657 -40.38 12.46 -5.39
CA LEU A 657 -41.71 12.79 -5.91
C LEU A 657 -41.69 13.81 -7.07
N SER A 658 -40.54 14.42 -7.37
CA SER A 658 -40.37 15.27 -8.55
C SER A 658 -40.46 14.45 -9.84
N ARG A 659 -40.97 15.06 -10.91
CA ARG A 659 -41.25 14.38 -12.19
C ARG A 659 -40.15 14.63 -13.20
N HIS A 660 -39.46 13.56 -13.59
CA HIS A 660 -38.33 13.56 -14.52
C HIS A 660 -38.39 12.33 -15.46
N HIS A 661 -37.59 12.33 -16.53
CA HIS A 661 -37.46 11.14 -17.38
C HIS A 661 -36.70 10.01 -16.65
N ALA A 662 -36.37 8.91 -17.32
CA ALA A 662 -35.54 7.86 -16.72
C ALA A 662 -34.54 7.29 -17.73
N PHE A 663 -33.40 6.79 -17.22
CA PHE A 663 -32.51 5.93 -17.99
C PHE A 663 -32.65 4.51 -17.45
N CYS A 664 -33.07 3.59 -18.31
CA CYS A 664 -33.20 2.18 -17.98
C CYS A 664 -32.01 1.40 -18.56
N PHE A 665 -31.57 0.34 -17.89
CA PHE A 665 -30.53 -0.57 -18.35
C PHE A 665 -31.08 -1.98 -18.58
N ARG A 666 -30.75 -2.56 -19.74
CA ARG A 666 -31.07 -3.96 -20.08
C ARG A 666 -29.78 -4.75 -20.32
N GLY A 667 -29.54 -5.76 -19.47
CA GLY A 667 -28.42 -6.68 -19.62
C GLY A 667 -28.53 -7.56 -20.86
N THR A 668 -27.37 -7.88 -21.47
CA THR A 668 -27.30 -8.75 -22.67
C THR A 668 -27.01 -10.23 -22.35
N ASP A 669 -26.66 -10.54 -21.09
CA ASP A 669 -26.31 -11.88 -20.65
C ASP A 669 -27.55 -12.65 -20.15
N PRO A 670 -27.86 -13.85 -20.68
CA PRO A 670 -28.98 -14.65 -20.19
C PRO A 670 -28.87 -15.07 -18.71
N LEU A 671 -27.67 -15.08 -18.11
CA LEU A 671 -27.51 -15.35 -16.67
C LEU A 671 -28.10 -14.24 -15.79
N PHE A 672 -28.13 -12.99 -16.25
CA PHE A 672 -28.73 -11.88 -15.50
C PHE A 672 -30.27 -11.96 -15.44
N ARG A 673 -30.92 -12.64 -16.40
CA ARG A 673 -32.39 -12.83 -16.39
C ARG A 673 -32.88 -13.69 -15.23
N ALA A 674 -32.02 -14.52 -14.63
CA ALA A 674 -32.40 -15.37 -13.50
C ALA A 674 -32.45 -14.61 -12.16
N ILE A 675 -31.66 -13.54 -12.01
CA ILE A 675 -31.51 -12.80 -10.74
C ILE A 675 -32.66 -11.80 -10.53
N CYS A 676 -33.15 -11.16 -11.59
CA CYS A 676 -34.27 -10.20 -11.51
C CYS A 676 -35.62 -10.80 -11.08
N HIS A 677 -35.73 -12.12 -10.88
CA HIS A 677 -36.93 -12.77 -10.37
C HIS A 677 -36.84 -13.25 -8.91
N SER A 678 -35.69 -13.16 -8.24
CA SER A 678 -35.48 -13.81 -6.93
C SER A 678 -35.32 -12.87 -5.74
N THR A 679 -35.47 -11.56 -5.90
CA THR A 679 -35.46 -10.59 -4.78
C THR A 679 -36.87 -10.10 -4.47
N GLN A 680 -37.63 -10.95 -3.77
CA GLN A 680 -38.61 -10.44 -2.81
C GLN A 680 -37.85 -9.95 -1.56
N CYS A 681 -38.28 -8.81 -1.01
CA CYS A 681 -37.84 -8.33 0.30
C CYS A 681 -38.35 -9.23 1.44
#